data_AF-A0A957YCN7-F1
#
_entry.id   AF-A0A957YCN7-F1
#
_cell.length_a   1.000
_cell.length_b   1.000
_cell.length_c   1.000
_cell.angle_alpha   90.00
_cell.angle_beta   90.00
_cell.angle_gamma   90.00
#
_symmetry.space_group_name_H-M   'P 1'
#
loop_
_entity.id
_entity.type
_entity.pdbx_description
1 polymer ?
#
loop_
_entity_poly.entity_id
_entity_poly.type
_entity_poly.pdbx_seq_one_letter_code
_entity_poly.pdbx_strand_id
1 'polypeptide(L)'
;ASSHYDLGAYEFDDLFITEDEGRVPGALDAYQNEHFHHSCNQVTDWNNAWQVQNCELERLADLATERDDVRATIANYLATLFALGVDGIRIDAAKHLPPEDLNSILWQAATAADVHIEGTDINPGASKTVLVFQEYIGTPPNPAGAYANGKVTEFEYGKKLGEKFLYDELEPLNGDVPFGEGWGLQSSINTVAFIDNHDNQRGHGGGGAIIKDFRNNLGTYTLANIFMLAWPYGYPKVMSSYRFGNGEIWTHDQNAEQDITQVAGMAVKDDFLGPPHEGSHDADLTASDYATADDWITSPVWVADDAGALHNTCFDTGSDWMCEHRWRPIANMVGFRNAVNANWDPVANWWDNGDKQIAFGRGSLGFVAINAQPGSNPETFGPEGNGWIQTGLPAGHYCDVIHSTISEDKTECLGDAGVVAPIQVQADGKANLQVNAKDAMALHVGARLLGDEASCSASAPDWQRTVVFIYGPTVQGQDMFFRGGIDHDYAESILGLNCETGSGPTYECAIPIQHNNLLNETTLPWKEGDEYLDWYDQPEPNQTGTSHGIQAQGTAVDWSTNNPDHGATMVTDGYGYDVLNDAYDLGDQYWMMDVNMDCSRAVCVNGEAWFELKSYISNVPNGWEQSVTQAGAPYGSGNHFAQCGKINIFQRHSSEATFADFP
;
A
#
# COMPACT_ATOMS: atom_id res chain seq x y z
N ALA A 1 65.74 21.08 3.74
CA ALA A 1 65.74 20.47 5.07
C ALA A 1 64.38 19.83 5.24
N SER A 2 64.37 18.50 5.36
CA SER A 2 63.20 17.64 5.50
C SER A 2 62.42 18.02 6.76
N SER A 3 61.19 18.50 6.60
CA SER A 3 60.17 18.32 7.62
C SER A 3 59.43 17.04 7.28
N HIS A 4 59.96 15.93 7.82
CA HIS A 4 59.15 14.74 8.02
C HIS A 4 57.92 15.18 8.81
N TYR A 5 56.74 15.04 8.21
CA TYR A 5 55.50 14.95 8.96
C TYR A 5 55.54 13.57 9.63
N ASP A 6 55.97 13.55 10.88
CA ASP A 6 55.71 12.44 11.78
C ASP A 6 54.33 12.69 12.37
N LEU A 7 53.31 12.08 11.76
CA LEU A 7 51.91 12.15 12.22
C LEU A 7 51.63 11.17 13.37
N GLY A 8 52.66 10.61 13.99
CA GLY A 8 52.52 9.46 14.87
C GLY A 8 52.17 8.23 14.06
N ALA A 9 52.82 7.10 14.37
CA ALA A 9 52.27 5.82 13.98
C ALA A 9 51.00 5.63 14.81
N TYR A 10 49.81 5.70 14.19
CA TYR A 10 48.65 5.04 14.76
C TYR A 10 48.89 3.54 14.57
N GLU A 11 49.40 2.91 15.61
CA GLU A 11 49.42 1.45 15.70
C GLU A 11 47.98 1.04 16.06
N PHE A 12 47.40 0.14 15.27
CA PHE A 12 46.06 -0.43 15.49
C PHE A 12 45.82 -0.95 16.93
N ASP A 13 46.89 -1.12 17.70
CA ASP A 13 46.89 -1.41 19.12
C ASP A 13 46.00 -0.42 19.92
N ASP A 14 45.91 0.87 19.55
CA ASP A 14 45.11 1.88 20.27
C ASP A 14 43.59 1.65 20.17
N LEU A 15 43.09 0.86 19.20
CA LEU A 15 41.68 0.49 19.11
C LEU A 15 41.25 -0.44 20.25
N PHE A 16 42.23 -1.11 20.90
CA PHE A 16 42.02 -2.16 21.88
C PHE A 16 42.64 -1.89 23.26
N ILE A 17 43.27 -0.73 23.48
CA ILE A 17 44.07 -0.47 24.70
C ILE A 17 43.30 0.24 25.83
N THR A 18 42.19 0.94 25.58
CA THR A 18 41.51 1.68 26.66
C THR A 18 40.01 1.48 26.71
N GLU A 19 39.53 0.72 27.71
CA GLU A 19 38.11 0.64 28.11
C GLU A 19 37.54 1.99 28.61
N ASP A 20 38.36 3.04 28.77
CA ASP A 20 38.00 4.27 29.48
C ASP A 20 37.49 5.43 28.60
N GLU A 21 37.37 5.30 27.28
CA GLU A 21 36.88 6.39 26.39
C GLU A 21 35.62 6.06 25.58
N GLY A 22 34.71 5.24 26.13
CA GLY A 22 33.30 5.27 25.72
C GLY A 22 32.97 4.94 24.26
N ARG A 23 33.88 4.29 23.50
CA ARG A 23 33.57 3.77 22.16
C ARG A 23 33.08 2.32 22.26
N VAL A 24 31.78 2.16 21.98
CA VAL A 24 30.98 0.93 21.80
C VAL A 24 31.29 -0.22 22.77
N PRO A 25 30.57 -0.33 23.90
CA PRO A 25 30.57 -1.53 24.73
C PRO A 25 30.28 -2.79 23.89
N GLY A 26 31.19 -3.76 23.88
CA GLY A 26 31.04 -5.06 23.21
C GLY A 26 31.72 -5.23 21.84
N ALA A 27 32.20 -4.17 21.19
CA ALA A 27 33.00 -4.31 19.96
C ALA A 27 34.39 -4.92 20.24
N LEU A 28 34.96 -4.60 21.40
CA LEU A 28 36.24 -5.11 21.92
C LEU A 28 36.24 -6.62 22.21
N ASP A 29 35.09 -7.20 22.56
CA ASP A 29 34.97 -8.63 22.83
C ASP A 29 34.75 -9.47 21.55
N ALA A 30 34.21 -8.85 20.48
CA ALA A 30 33.80 -9.54 19.27
C ALA A 30 34.88 -9.52 18.16
N TYR A 31 35.62 -8.41 18.03
CA TYR A 31 36.68 -8.26 17.04
C TYR A 31 38.03 -7.97 17.68
N GLN A 32 39.10 -8.24 16.94
CA GLN A 32 40.51 -8.21 17.34
C GLN A 32 41.27 -7.65 16.15
N ASN A 33 42.52 -7.27 16.35
CA ASN A 33 43.31 -6.62 15.29
C ASN A 33 43.32 -7.40 13.97
N GLU A 34 43.39 -8.73 14.01
CA GLU A 34 43.44 -9.59 12.82
C GLU A 34 42.11 -9.67 12.03
N HIS A 35 41.02 -9.10 12.57
CA HIS A 35 39.70 -9.03 11.93
C HIS A 35 39.54 -7.80 11.02
N PHE A 36 40.55 -6.95 10.92
CA PHE A 36 40.55 -5.74 10.10
C PHE A 36 41.56 -5.83 8.95
N HIS A 37 41.29 -5.11 7.86
CA HIS A 37 42.21 -4.97 6.75
C HIS A 37 43.40 -4.07 7.11
N HIS A 38 44.62 -4.58 6.91
CA HIS A 38 45.88 -3.85 7.18
C HIS A 38 46.64 -3.49 5.90
N SER A 39 46.20 -3.99 4.75
CA SER A 39 46.91 -3.83 3.47
C SER A 39 46.73 -2.45 2.83
N CYS A 40 45.79 -1.64 3.32
CA CYS A 40 45.44 -0.35 2.73
C CYS A 40 44.74 0.57 3.74
N ASN A 41 45.38 1.71 4.04
CA ASN A 41 44.92 2.63 5.10
C ASN A 41 43.77 3.55 4.67
N GLN A 42 43.52 3.79 3.38
CA GLN A 42 42.40 4.62 2.93
C GLN A 42 42.15 4.41 1.43
N VAL A 43 40.89 4.46 1.01
CA VAL A 43 40.54 4.56 -0.42
C VAL A 43 41.18 5.81 -1.02
N THR A 44 42.07 5.64 -2.00
CA THR A 44 42.72 6.75 -2.72
C THR A 44 42.37 6.77 -4.21
N ASP A 45 42.03 5.61 -4.77
CA ASP A 45 41.51 5.46 -6.13
C ASP A 45 40.09 4.88 -6.10
N TRP A 46 39.10 5.77 -6.18
CA TRP A 46 37.67 5.44 -6.23
C TRP A 46 37.24 4.68 -7.50
N ASN A 47 38.12 4.56 -8.50
CA ASN A 47 37.87 3.72 -9.69
C ASN A 47 38.37 2.28 -9.50
N ASN A 48 39.16 2.02 -8.46
CA ASN A 48 39.66 0.70 -8.15
C ASN A 48 38.70 -0.01 -7.19
N ALA A 49 37.88 -0.90 -7.75
CA ALA A 49 36.90 -1.68 -6.98
C ALA A 49 37.51 -2.39 -5.76
N TRP A 50 38.73 -2.94 -5.90
CA TRP A 50 39.41 -3.58 -4.79
C TRP A 50 39.72 -2.59 -3.66
N GLN A 51 40.20 -1.38 -3.99
CA GLN A 51 40.42 -0.38 -2.93
C GLN A 51 39.11 0.04 -2.28
N VAL A 52 38.06 0.27 -3.07
CA VAL A 52 36.75 0.66 -2.53
C VAL A 52 36.21 -0.38 -1.54
N GLN A 53 36.53 -1.67 -1.72
CA GLN A 53 35.98 -2.78 -0.94
C GLN A 53 36.92 -3.35 0.15
N ASN A 54 38.19 -2.92 0.22
CA ASN A 54 39.19 -3.53 1.11
C ASN A 54 40.14 -2.48 1.74
N CYS A 55 39.78 -1.20 1.67
CA CYS A 55 40.51 -0.10 2.28
C CYS A 55 39.56 0.72 3.14
N GLU A 56 40.09 1.37 4.17
CA GLU A 56 39.31 2.23 5.07
C GLU A 56 38.54 3.32 4.30
N LEU A 57 37.24 3.40 4.59
CA LEU A 57 36.38 4.50 4.18
C LEU A 57 36.57 5.66 5.15
N GLU A 58 37.18 6.76 4.69
CA GLU A 58 37.42 7.96 5.51
C GLU A 58 38.12 7.68 6.87
N ARG A 59 39.01 6.68 6.89
CA ARG A 59 39.76 6.21 8.08
C ARG A 59 38.93 5.47 9.12
N LEU A 60 37.75 4.98 8.73
CA LEU A 60 37.01 4.02 9.52
C LEU A 60 37.67 2.65 9.36
N ALA A 61 37.98 2.00 10.50
CA ALA A 61 38.62 0.69 10.52
C ALA A 61 37.76 -0.33 9.74
N ASP A 62 38.38 -0.96 8.73
CA ASP A 62 37.69 -1.77 7.73
C ASP A 62 37.71 -3.26 8.10
N LEU A 63 36.54 -3.87 8.27
CA LEU A 63 36.42 -5.29 8.64
C LEU A 63 36.79 -6.19 7.46
N ALA A 64 37.64 -7.18 7.71
CA ALA A 64 38.08 -8.17 6.74
C ALA A 64 36.99 -9.25 6.51
N THR A 65 35.96 -8.91 5.72
CA THR A 65 34.78 -9.75 5.49
C THR A 65 35.04 -11.00 4.65
N GLU A 66 36.23 -11.14 4.08
CA GLU A 66 36.66 -12.38 3.44
C GLU A 66 36.87 -13.51 4.48
N ARG A 67 36.99 -13.15 5.76
CA ARG A 67 37.17 -14.10 6.86
C ARG A 67 35.83 -14.67 7.36
N ASP A 68 35.82 -15.98 7.58
CA ASP A 68 34.64 -16.70 8.05
C ASP A 68 34.15 -16.26 9.44
N ASP A 69 35.07 -15.97 10.38
CA ASP A 69 34.74 -15.55 11.74
C ASP A 69 34.15 -14.14 11.80
N VAL A 70 34.63 -13.23 10.95
CA VAL A 70 34.05 -11.90 10.78
C VAL A 70 32.63 -12.01 10.24
N ARG A 71 32.43 -12.76 9.14
CA ARG A 71 31.08 -12.96 8.57
C ARG A 71 30.11 -13.61 9.55
N ALA A 72 30.55 -14.63 10.27
CA ALA A 72 29.72 -15.32 11.26
C ALA A 72 29.28 -14.38 12.40
N THR A 73 30.16 -13.48 12.83
CA THR A 73 29.85 -12.50 13.88
C THR A 73 28.79 -11.50 13.42
N ILE A 74 28.93 -10.93 12.23
CA ILE A 74 27.93 -10.05 11.62
C ILE A 74 26.60 -10.80 11.42
N ALA A 75 26.67 -12.03 10.89
CA ALA A 75 25.48 -12.84 10.62
C ALA A 75 24.69 -13.15 11.90
N ASN A 76 25.36 -13.46 13.00
CA ASN A 76 24.72 -13.73 14.30
C ASN A 76 24.00 -12.48 14.84
N TYR A 77 24.59 -11.30 14.65
CA TYR A 77 23.94 -10.04 15.02
C TYR A 77 22.67 -9.81 14.19
N LEU A 78 22.76 -9.94 12.86
CA LEU A 78 21.59 -9.77 11.98
C LEU A 78 20.51 -10.83 12.25
N ALA A 79 20.88 -12.08 12.52
CA ALA A 79 19.96 -13.14 12.91
C ALA A 79 19.21 -12.78 14.21
N THR A 80 19.89 -12.15 15.17
CA THR A 80 19.27 -11.68 16.41
C THR A 80 18.24 -10.58 16.12
N LEU A 81 18.55 -9.63 15.24
CA LEU A 81 17.60 -8.59 14.84
C LEU A 81 16.35 -9.18 14.15
N PHE A 82 16.54 -10.13 13.24
CA PHE A 82 15.43 -10.84 12.60
C PHE A 82 14.59 -11.62 13.61
N ALA A 83 15.23 -12.32 14.55
CA ALA A 83 14.55 -13.05 15.62
C ALA A 83 13.77 -12.14 16.59
N LEU A 84 14.22 -10.89 16.77
CA LEU A 84 13.49 -9.86 17.52
C LEU A 84 12.28 -9.30 16.76
N GLY A 85 12.11 -9.67 15.49
CA GLY A 85 10.95 -9.30 14.68
C GLY A 85 11.19 -8.18 13.67
N VAL A 86 12.43 -7.73 13.46
CA VAL A 86 12.74 -6.73 12.42
C VAL A 86 12.24 -7.20 11.04
N ASP A 87 11.53 -6.32 10.33
CA ASP A 87 10.91 -6.62 9.02
C ASP A 87 11.80 -6.23 7.83
N GLY A 88 12.89 -5.51 8.08
CA GLY A 88 13.85 -5.17 7.04
C GLY A 88 15.10 -4.48 7.55
N ILE A 89 16.15 -4.48 6.73
CA ILE A 89 17.47 -3.92 7.06
C ILE A 89 17.98 -3.07 5.89
N ARG A 90 18.42 -1.84 6.21
CA ARG A 90 19.24 -1.00 5.32
C ARG A 90 20.71 -1.27 5.63
N ILE A 91 21.47 -1.76 4.66
CA ILE A 91 22.91 -1.97 4.79
C ILE A 91 23.63 -0.68 4.42
N ASP A 92 24.29 -0.08 5.41
CA ASP A 92 25.15 1.10 5.27
C ASP A 92 26.37 0.79 4.41
N ALA A 93 26.81 1.77 3.60
CA ALA A 93 28.06 1.70 2.85
C ALA A 93 28.29 0.38 2.09
N ALA A 94 27.24 -0.30 1.63
CA ALA A 94 27.32 -1.68 1.13
C ALA A 94 28.25 -1.83 -0.09
N LYS A 95 28.45 -0.75 -0.86
CA LYS A 95 29.44 -0.67 -1.95
C LYS A 95 30.88 -0.96 -1.48
N HIS A 96 31.18 -0.72 -0.21
CA HIS A 96 32.47 -0.91 0.43
C HIS A 96 32.69 -2.34 0.94
N LEU A 97 31.78 -3.26 0.67
CA LEU A 97 31.98 -4.69 0.90
C LEU A 97 31.99 -5.44 -0.44
N PRO A 98 32.78 -6.53 -0.56
CA PRO A 98 32.58 -7.49 -1.63
C PRO A 98 31.15 -8.07 -1.59
N PRO A 99 30.38 -8.03 -2.70
CA PRO A 99 28.99 -8.49 -2.69
C PRO A 99 28.85 -9.97 -2.33
N GLU A 100 29.84 -10.79 -2.65
CA GLU A 100 29.91 -12.21 -2.27
C GLU A 100 30.03 -12.43 -0.76
N ASP A 101 30.73 -11.55 -0.05
CA ASP A 101 30.89 -11.62 1.39
C ASP A 101 29.59 -11.23 2.09
N LEU A 102 28.97 -10.14 1.62
CA LEU A 102 27.67 -9.71 2.11
C LEU A 102 26.59 -10.77 1.83
N ASN A 103 26.63 -11.44 0.68
CA ASN A 103 25.73 -12.56 0.37
C ASN A 103 25.88 -13.69 1.40
N SER A 104 27.13 -14.04 1.74
CA SER A 104 27.45 -15.09 2.70
C SER A 104 27.00 -14.73 4.12
N ILE A 105 27.12 -13.46 4.51
CA ILE A 105 26.61 -12.94 5.79
C ILE A 105 25.09 -13.07 5.85
N LEU A 106 24.41 -12.56 4.82
CA LEU A 106 22.95 -12.55 4.74
C LEU A 106 22.37 -13.97 4.69
N TRP A 107 23.00 -14.90 3.96
CA TRP A 107 22.57 -16.29 3.90
C TRP A 107 22.63 -16.97 5.28
N GLN A 108 23.72 -16.75 6.02
CA GLN A 108 23.86 -17.28 7.38
C GLN A 108 22.81 -16.70 8.32
N ALA A 109 22.63 -15.38 8.30
CA ALA A 109 21.65 -14.70 9.15
C ALA A 109 20.21 -15.14 8.84
N ALA A 110 19.87 -15.18 7.55
CA ALA A 110 18.56 -15.55 7.05
C ALA A 110 18.20 -17.00 7.40
N THR A 111 19.15 -17.93 7.23
CA THR A 111 18.98 -19.34 7.61
C THR A 111 18.79 -19.49 9.12
N ALA A 112 19.59 -18.78 9.92
CA ALA A 112 19.54 -18.89 11.38
C ALA A 112 18.23 -18.35 11.98
N ALA A 113 17.67 -17.29 11.38
CA ALA A 113 16.42 -16.66 11.83
C ALA A 113 15.16 -17.15 11.10
N ASP A 114 15.28 -18.12 10.19
CA ASP A 114 14.19 -18.60 9.33
C ASP A 114 13.47 -17.45 8.59
N VAL A 115 14.25 -16.57 7.97
CA VAL A 115 13.73 -15.47 7.13
C VAL A 115 14.21 -15.61 5.67
N HIS A 116 13.38 -15.15 4.75
CA HIS A 116 13.65 -15.01 3.31
C HIS A 116 13.91 -13.53 3.00
N ILE A 117 14.93 -13.22 2.20
CA ILE A 117 15.17 -11.85 1.75
C ILE A 117 14.42 -11.60 0.43
N GLU A 118 13.49 -10.65 0.46
CA GLU A 118 12.61 -10.31 -0.65
C GLU A 118 13.37 -10.08 -1.96
N GLY A 119 12.94 -10.76 -3.03
CA GLY A 119 13.48 -10.56 -4.38
C GLY A 119 14.86 -11.16 -4.63
N THR A 120 15.32 -12.07 -3.76
CA THR A 120 16.62 -12.76 -3.89
C THR A 120 16.46 -14.27 -3.85
N ASP A 121 17.53 -15.03 -4.09
CA ASP A 121 17.56 -16.47 -3.85
C ASP A 121 17.90 -16.83 -2.39
N ILE A 122 17.97 -15.85 -1.48
CA ILE A 122 18.38 -16.06 -0.09
C ILE A 122 17.23 -16.66 0.73
N ASN A 123 17.36 -17.95 1.05
CA ASN A 123 16.42 -18.75 1.85
C ASN A 123 14.94 -18.70 1.37
N PRO A 124 14.62 -19.11 0.12
CA PRO A 124 13.30 -18.90 -0.53
C PRO A 124 12.14 -19.77 -0.01
N GLY A 125 12.31 -20.42 1.14
CA GLY A 125 11.29 -21.26 1.78
C GLY A 125 11.08 -20.96 3.26
N ALA A 126 11.60 -19.84 3.73
CA ALA A 126 11.53 -19.44 5.13
C ALA A 126 10.10 -19.04 5.55
N SER A 127 9.84 -19.01 6.86
CA SER A 127 8.51 -18.67 7.39
C SER A 127 8.15 -17.18 7.30
N LYS A 128 9.15 -16.27 7.23
CA LYS A 128 8.95 -14.82 7.14
C LYS A 128 9.76 -14.23 5.99
N THR A 129 9.18 -13.28 5.26
CA THR A 129 9.91 -12.47 4.26
C THR A 129 10.29 -11.11 4.85
N VAL A 130 11.52 -10.67 4.61
CA VAL A 130 12.05 -9.37 5.07
C VAL A 130 12.63 -8.57 3.90
N LEU A 131 12.56 -7.24 3.98
CA LEU A 131 13.15 -6.34 2.99
C LEU A 131 14.60 -6.04 3.34
N VAL A 132 15.55 -6.37 2.46
CA VAL A 132 16.93 -5.87 2.57
C VAL A 132 17.23 -4.93 1.41
N PHE A 133 17.78 -3.77 1.74
CA PHE A 133 18.30 -2.87 0.72
C PHE A 133 19.65 -2.28 1.12
N GLN A 134 20.44 -1.95 0.11
CA GLN A 134 21.84 -1.60 0.21
C GLN A 134 22.04 -0.15 -0.22
N GLU A 135 22.76 0.62 0.58
CA GLU A 135 23.28 1.87 0.10
C GLU A 135 24.40 1.65 -0.91
N TYR A 136 24.19 2.17 -2.11
CA TYR A 136 25.11 2.08 -3.21
C TYR A 136 25.21 3.42 -3.92
N ILE A 137 26.28 4.16 -3.65
CA ILE A 137 26.49 5.54 -4.16
C ILE A 137 27.56 5.54 -5.24
N GLY A 138 27.23 6.06 -6.43
CA GLY A 138 28.18 6.24 -7.53
C GLY A 138 28.59 4.94 -8.23
N THR A 139 29.61 5.01 -9.11
CA THR A 139 30.23 3.86 -9.81
C THR A 139 31.70 4.17 -10.08
N PRO A 140 32.67 3.22 -9.99
CA PRO A 140 32.64 1.77 -9.63
C PRO A 140 32.77 1.42 -8.11
N PRO A 141 32.64 0.13 -7.69
CA PRO A 141 32.26 -1.05 -8.49
C PRO A 141 30.83 -0.96 -9.05
N ASN A 142 30.48 -1.83 -10.00
CA ASN A 142 29.11 -1.87 -10.55
C ASN A 142 28.16 -2.61 -9.58
N PRO A 143 26.94 -2.07 -9.31
CA PRO A 143 25.99 -2.66 -8.38
C PRO A 143 25.38 -4.00 -8.83
N ALA A 144 25.65 -4.50 -10.04
CA ALA A 144 25.06 -5.75 -10.55
C ALA A 144 25.28 -6.96 -9.63
N GLY A 145 26.43 -7.03 -8.95
CA GLY A 145 26.70 -8.09 -7.97
C GLY A 145 25.87 -7.96 -6.68
N ALA A 146 25.49 -6.74 -6.32
CA ALA A 146 24.72 -6.45 -5.11
C ALA A 146 23.25 -6.88 -5.22
N TYR A 147 22.69 -7.05 -6.42
CA TYR A 147 21.29 -7.47 -6.61
C TYR A 147 20.98 -8.85 -6.03
N ALA A 148 22.00 -9.71 -5.87
CA ALA A 148 21.86 -10.99 -5.19
C ALA A 148 21.59 -10.85 -3.68
N ASN A 149 21.82 -9.67 -3.10
CA ASN A 149 21.74 -9.38 -1.67
C ASN A 149 20.50 -8.54 -1.29
N GLY A 150 19.68 -8.17 -2.27
CA GLY A 150 18.51 -7.32 -2.10
C GLY A 150 18.55 -6.09 -3.00
N LYS A 151 17.69 -5.11 -2.72
CA LYS A 151 17.59 -3.89 -3.52
C LYS A 151 18.78 -2.96 -3.29
N VAL A 152 19.04 -2.02 -4.20
CA VAL A 152 20.02 -0.94 -4.01
C VAL A 152 19.34 0.42 -4.03
N THR A 153 19.93 1.44 -3.42
CA THR A 153 19.47 2.83 -3.51
C THR A 153 19.70 3.43 -4.90
N GLU A 154 18.68 4.06 -5.50
CA GLU A 154 18.81 4.82 -6.75
C GLU A 154 19.06 6.31 -6.51
N PHE A 155 20.33 6.70 -6.46
CA PHE A 155 20.72 8.10 -6.24
C PHE A 155 20.44 9.03 -7.43
N GLU A 156 20.31 8.50 -8.66
CA GLU A 156 20.03 9.35 -9.83
C GLU A 156 18.52 9.64 -10.00
N TYR A 157 17.63 8.92 -9.31
CA TYR A 157 16.18 9.10 -9.41
C TYR A 157 15.75 10.50 -9.00
N GLY A 158 16.01 10.87 -7.74
CA GLY A 158 15.63 12.17 -7.18
C GLY A 158 16.28 13.34 -7.91
N LYS A 159 17.53 13.18 -8.36
CA LYS A 159 18.26 14.17 -9.15
C LYS A 159 17.59 14.43 -10.50
N LYS A 160 17.40 13.39 -11.33
CA LYS A 160 16.81 13.53 -12.68
C LYS A 160 15.36 14.01 -12.63
N LEU A 161 14.60 13.52 -11.65
CA LEU A 161 13.22 13.99 -11.46
C LEU A 161 13.19 15.45 -10.97
N GLY A 162 14.06 15.81 -10.02
CA GLY A 162 14.22 17.16 -9.51
C GLY A 162 14.56 18.17 -10.61
N GLU A 163 15.45 17.82 -11.55
CA GLU A 163 15.77 18.65 -12.72
C GLU A 163 14.53 19.02 -13.52
N LYS A 164 13.64 18.05 -13.77
CA LYS A 164 12.37 18.27 -14.49
C LYS A 164 11.44 19.21 -13.74
N PHE A 165 11.22 18.96 -12.47
CA PHE A 165 10.31 19.77 -11.66
C PHE A 165 10.82 21.21 -11.41
N LEU A 166 12.14 21.42 -11.44
CA LEU A 166 12.75 22.74 -11.24
C LEU A 166 12.87 23.53 -12.54
N TYR A 167 13.45 22.93 -13.58
CA TYR A 167 13.96 23.69 -14.72
C TYR A 167 13.20 23.40 -16.00
N ASP A 168 12.84 22.13 -16.26
CA ASP A 168 12.33 21.72 -17.56
C ASP A 168 10.80 21.56 -17.63
N GLU A 169 10.34 21.16 -18.81
CA GLU A 169 9.00 20.64 -19.11
C GLU A 169 8.85 19.21 -18.55
N LEU A 170 7.61 18.82 -18.23
CA LEU A 170 7.29 17.51 -17.64
C LEU A 170 6.86 16.46 -18.68
N GLU A 171 6.46 16.87 -19.89
CA GLU A 171 6.08 15.99 -21.00
C GLU A 171 7.07 14.83 -21.25
N PRO A 172 8.41 15.04 -21.19
CA PRO A 172 9.37 13.96 -21.44
C PRO A 172 9.29 12.79 -20.45
N LEU A 173 8.67 12.94 -19.27
CA LEU A 173 8.54 11.87 -18.27
C LEU A 173 7.81 10.64 -18.82
N ASN A 174 6.95 10.81 -19.84
CA ASN A 174 6.27 9.70 -20.54
C ASN A 174 6.43 9.79 -22.07
N GLY A 175 7.58 10.28 -22.54
CA GLY A 175 7.92 10.31 -23.96
C GLY A 175 8.26 8.93 -24.55
N ASP A 176 8.91 8.90 -25.72
CA ASP A 176 9.34 7.66 -26.40
C ASP A 176 10.10 6.68 -25.49
N VAL A 177 10.85 7.22 -24.53
CA VAL A 177 11.48 6.48 -23.44
C VAL A 177 10.95 7.04 -22.12
N PRO A 178 10.00 6.36 -21.47
CA PRO A 178 9.46 6.80 -20.19
C PRO A 178 10.53 6.89 -19.09
N PHE A 179 10.31 7.77 -18.12
CA PHE A 179 11.19 7.95 -16.97
C PHE A 179 11.35 6.63 -16.20
N GLY A 180 12.59 6.17 -16.05
CA GLY A 180 12.89 4.83 -15.53
C GLY A 180 14.22 4.31 -16.04
N GLU A 181 14.32 3.00 -16.25
CA GLU A 181 15.56 2.31 -16.67
C GLU A 181 16.17 2.93 -17.95
N GLY A 182 15.33 3.31 -18.91
CA GLY A 182 15.77 3.92 -20.18
C GLY A 182 16.46 5.29 -20.03
N TRP A 183 16.34 5.94 -18.86
CA TRP A 183 17.03 7.18 -18.53
C TRP A 183 18.40 6.95 -17.87
N GLY A 184 18.87 5.71 -17.88
CA GLY A 184 20.11 5.28 -17.21
C GLY A 184 19.94 5.05 -15.72
N LEU A 185 18.69 4.89 -15.25
CA LEU A 185 18.42 4.42 -13.89
C LEU A 185 18.59 2.89 -13.82
N GLN A 186 18.84 2.37 -12.62
CA GLN A 186 18.92 0.94 -12.34
C GLN A 186 17.60 0.23 -12.63
N SER A 187 17.62 -1.11 -12.62
CA SER A 187 16.40 -1.85 -12.84
C SER A 187 15.37 -1.61 -11.73
N SER A 188 14.13 -1.34 -12.13
CA SER A 188 13.03 -0.99 -11.22
C SER A 188 12.80 -2.05 -10.14
N ILE A 189 12.91 -3.34 -10.48
CA ILE A 189 12.70 -4.43 -9.53
C ILE A 189 13.80 -4.52 -8.45
N ASN A 190 15.00 -4.02 -8.76
CA ASN A 190 16.18 -4.13 -7.91
C ASN A 190 16.47 -2.86 -7.10
N THR A 191 15.56 -1.89 -7.08
CA THR A 191 15.91 -0.56 -6.57
C THR A 191 14.94 0.02 -5.55
N VAL A 192 15.51 0.80 -4.64
CA VAL A 192 14.79 1.72 -3.74
C VAL A 192 14.91 3.12 -4.33
N ALA A 193 13.77 3.67 -4.74
CA ALA A 193 13.67 5.02 -5.29
C ALA A 193 13.37 6.03 -4.17
N PHE A 194 13.97 7.20 -4.24
CA PHE A 194 13.73 8.29 -3.29
C PHE A 194 13.97 9.65 -3.96
N ILE A 195 13.27 10.67 -3.48
CA ILE A 195 13.54 12.06 -3.86
C ILE A 195 14.81 12.54 -3.16
N ASP A 196 14.91 12.24 -1.87
CA ASP A 196 16.01 12.61 -0.99
C ASP A 196 16.27 11.54 0.08
N ASN A 197 17.40 11.70 0.76
CA ASN A 197 17.82 10.85 1.87
C ASN A 197 18.74 11.65 2.80
N HIS A 198 19.27 10.98 3.83
CA HIS A 198 20.16 11.61 4.79
C HIS A 198 21.45 12.16 4.17
N ASP A 199 22.02 11.55 3.12
CA ASP A 199 23.24 12.04 2.47
C ASP A 199 23.00 13.25 1.57
N ASN A 200 21.96 13.21 0.74
CA ASN A 200 21.68 14.26 -0.24
C ASN A 200 21.20 15.54 0.45
N GLN A 201 20.42 15.42 1.53
CA GLN A 201 20.04 16.58 2.36
C GLN A 201 21.26 17.26 3.02
N ARG A 202 22.31 16.48 3.33
CA ARG A 202 23.56 16.96 3.96
C ARG A 202 24.67 17.27 2.95
N GLY A 203 24.44 17.11 1.65
CA GLY A 203 25.43 17.44 0.62
C GLY A 203 26.55 16.41 0.40
N HIS A 204 26.45 15.21 1.00
CA HIS A 204 27.44 14.14 0.86
C HIS A 204 27.11 13.16 -0.29
N GLY A 205 25.87 13.10 -0.75
CA GLY A 205 25.44 12.20 -1.82
C GLY A 205 25.34 12.87 -3.21
N GLY A 206 25.29 12.03 -4.25
CA GLY A 206 25.17 12.47 -5.64
C GLY A 206 23.88 13.28 -5.88
N GLY A 207 24.01 14.46 -6.49
CA GLY A 207 22.87 15.34 -6.83
C GLY A 207 22.95 16.76 -6.28
N GLY A 208 23.72 17.00 -5.20
CA GLY A 208 24.02 18.35 -4.71
C GLY A 208 22.81 19.29 -4.63
N ALA A 209 22.97 20.54 -5.09
CA ALA A 209 21.94 21.59 -5.02
C ALA A 209 20.68 21.35 -5.89
N ILE A 210 20.66 20.28 -6.71
CA ILE A 210 19.56 19.91 -7.62
C ILE A 210 18.49 19.11 -6.87
N ILE A 211 18.90 18.36 -5.84
CA ILE A 211 17.96 17.66 -4.95
C ILE A 211 17.50 18.68 -3.90
N LYS A 212 16.36 19.31 -4.18
CA LYS A 212 15.73 20.26 -3.27
C LYS A 212 14.89 19.49 -2.26
N ASP A 213 15.39 19.44 -1.03
CA ASP A 213 14.58 19.08 0.13
C ASP A 213 13.59 20.21 0.49
N PHE A 214 12.90 20.02 1.61
CA PHE A 214 11.92 20.95 2.16
C PHE A 214 12.42 22.40 2.33
N ARG A 215 13.75 22.65 2.42
CA ARG A 215 14.31 23.97 2.77
C ARG A 215 14.11 25.03 1.70
N ASN A 216 14.10 24.62 0.44
CA ASN A 216 14.28 25.54 -0.68
C ASN A 216 13.05 25.67 -1.59
N ASN A 217 12.17 24.67 -1.63
CA ASN A 217 11.00 24.69 -2.52
C ASN A 217 9.94 23.66 -2.09
N LEU A 218 9.27 23.92 -0.97
CA LEU A 218 8.28 23.02 -0.35
C LEU A 218 7.27 22.46 -1.37
N GLY A 219 6.68 23.31 -2.22
CA GLY A 219 5.73 22.87 -3.23
C GLY A 219 6.35 21.89 -4.23
N THR A 220 7.55 22.19 -4.73
CA THR A 220 8.22 21.32 -5.72
C THR A 220 8.67 19.98 -5.11
N TYR A 221 9.14 19.98 -3.86
CA TYR A 221 9.47 18.76 -3.12
C TYR A 221 8.23 17.86 -2.91
N THR A 222 7.10 18.45 -2.53
CA THR A 222 5.84 17.73 -2.37
C THR A 222 5.38 17.12 -3.70
N LEU A 223 5.41 17.89 -4.80
CA LEU A 223 5.02 17.38 -6.13
C LEU A 223 5.92 16.24 -6.63
N ALA A 224 7.23 16.31 -6.37
CA ALA A 224 8.16 15.24 -6.73
C ALA A 224 7.86 13.95 -5.97
N ASN A 225 7.54 14.04 -4.67
CA ASN A 225 7.12 12.87 -3.87
C ASN A 225 5.77 12.30 -4.34
N ILE A 226 4.79 13.16 -4.68
CA ILE A 226 3.51 12.74 -5.26
C ILE A 226 3.75 11.95 -6.55
N PHE A 227 4.61 12.47 -7.45
CA PHE A 227 4.98 11.77 -8.67
C PHE A 227 5.65 10.42 -8.36
N MET A 228 6.63 10.37 -7.46
CA MET A 228 7.32 9.13 -7.10
C MET A 228 6.37 8.05 -6.57
N LEU A 229 5.42 8.42 -5.72
CA LEU A 229 4.44 7.49 -5.16
C LEU A 229 3.44 7.01 -6.23
N ALA A 230 3.09 7.87 -7.19
CA ALA A 230 2.20 7.56 -8.30
C ALA A 230 2.86 6.76 -9.45
N TRP A 231 4.16 6.92 -9.66
CA TRP A 231 4.88 6.37 -10.81
C TRP A 231 5.35 4.91 -10.58
N PRO A 232 5.15 3.97 -11.52
CA PRO A 232 5.47 2.54 -11.34
C PRO A 232 6.97 2.24 -11.46
N TYR A 233 7.78 2.82 -10.57
CA TYR A 233 9.22 2.60 -10.53
C TYR A 233 9.72 2.34 -9.11
N GLY A 234 10.50 1.28 -8.93
CA GLY A 234 11.21 0.99 -7.68
C GLY A 234 10.31 0.77 -6.46
N TYR A 235 10.97 0.50 -5.34
CA TYR A 235 10.39 0.60 -4.00
C TYR A 235 10.53 2.05 -3.50
N PRO A 236 9.45 2.83 -3.37
CA PRO A 236 9.55 4.23 -2.95
C PRO A 236 9.89 4.34 -1.45
N LYS A 237 10.87 5.19 -1.13
CA LYS A 237 11.24 5.56 0.24
C LYS A 237 11.05 7.06 0.42
N VAL A 238 10.24 7.43 1.41
CA VAL A 238 10.00 8.82 1.80
C VAL A 238 10.85 9.15 3.02
N MET A 239 11.51 10.31 3.00
CA MET A 239 12.38 10.75 4.09
C MET A 239 11.58 11.41 5.22
N SER A 240 12.18 11.43 6.41
CA SER A 240 11.80 12.32 7.52
C SER A 240 13.06 12.93 8.09
N SER A 241 13.06 14.24 8.31
CA SER A 241 14.28 14.96 8.66
C SER A 241 14.05 16.06 9.69
N TYR A 242 15.14 16.70 10.10
CA TYR A 242 15.15 17.84 11.01
C TYR A 242 15.30 19.14 10.24
N ARG A 243 14.99 20.27 10.87
CA ARG A 243 15.24 21.62 10.38
C ARG A 243 16.70 21.98 10.61
N PHE A 244 17.37 22.49 9.58
CA PHE A 244 18.76 22.96 9.63
C PHE A 244 18.90 24.24 8.78
N GLY A 245 19.84 25.12 9.13
CA GLY A 245 19.90 26.50 8.65
C GLY A 245 20.47 26.66 7.22
N ASN A 246 20.08 27.72 6.51
CA ASN A 246 20.50 28.03 5.13
C ASN A 246 22.01 28.34 4.93
N GLY A 247 22.83 28.26 5.98
CA GLY A 247 24.28 28.45 5.95
C GLY A 247 25.09 27.16 6.17
N GLU A 248 24.44 26.05 6.50
CA GLU A 248 25.07 24.75 6.78
C GLU A 248 25.21 23.93 5.49
N ILE A 249 25.68 24.58 4.43
CA ILE A 249 26.16 23.89 3.24
C ILE A 249 27.58 23.43 3.60
N TRP A 250 27.76 22.13 3.79
CA TRP A 250 29.08 21.54 3.92
C TRP A 250 29.91 21.89 2.68
N THR A 251 30.85 22.81 2.83
CA THR A 251 31.97 22.92 1.90
C THR A 251 33.02 21.91 2.34
N HIS A 252 32.95 20.69 1.81
CA HIS A 252 34.09 19.77 1.88
C HIS A 252 35.16 20.24 0.89
N ASP A 253 35.82 21.36 1.20
CA ASP A 253 37.10 21.66 0.57
C ASP A 253 38.19 20.96 1.39
N GLN A 254 38.71 19.86 0.85
CA GLN A 254 39.76 19.02 1.45
C GLN A 254 41.10 19.77 1.69
N ASN A 255 41.16 21.09 1.46
CA ASN A 255 42.35 21.91 1.67
C ASN A 255 42.18 23.04 2.71
N ALA A 256 41.02 23.18 3.36
CA ALA A 256 40.74 24.32 4.24
C ALA A 256 40.99 24.01 5.72
N GLU A 257 42.18 23.52 6.07
CA GLU A 257 42.62 23.45 7.48
C GLU A 257 43.47 24.68 7.91
N GLN A 258 43.43 25.77 7.13
CA GLN A 258 44.08 27.02 7.52
C GLN A 258 43.17 28.24 7.30
N ASP A 259 42.88 28.90 8.43
CA ASP A 259 42.43 30.29 8.57
C ASP A 259 40.97 30.62 8.21
N ILE A 260 40.05 30.43 9.16
CA ILE A 260 38.86 31.28 9.30
C ILE A 260 38.83 31.85 10.72
N THR A 261 39.74 32.78 10.99
CA THR A 261 39.47 33.85 11.96
C THR A 261 38.78 35.01 11.22
N GLN A 262 37.66 35.49 11.78
CA GLN A 262 36.88 36.67 11.36
C GLN A 262 35.86 36.50 10.21
N VAL A 263 34.72 35.90 10.54
CA VAL A 263 33.42 36.51 10.17
C VAL A 263 32.70 36.85 11.47
N ALA A 264 32.41 38.12 11.68
CA ALA A 264 31.90 38.63 12.95
C ALA A 264 30.53 38.02 13.30
N GLY A 265 30.51 37.15 14.30
CA GLY A 265 29.31 36.85 15.10
C GLY A 265 28.55 35.55 14.78
N MET A 266 29.11 34.61 14.01
CA MET A 266 28.49 33.29 13.82
C MET A 266 29.48 32.18 14.18
N ALA A 267 29.13 31.38 15.18
CA ALA A 267 29.87 30.18 15.55
C ALA A 267 29.69 29.15 14.43
N VAL A 268 30.80 28.68 13.87
CA VAL A 268 30.81 27.48 13.04
C VAL A 268 30.79 26.30 14.03
N LYS A 269 29.67 25.58 14.06
CA LYS A 269 29.57 24.30 14.77
C LYS A 269 29.93 23.20 13.80
N ASP A 270 31.09 22.59 14.01
CA ASP A 270 31.44 21.28 13.44
C ASP A 270 30.60 20.20 14.13
N ASP A 271 29.31 20.13 13.78
CA ASP A 271 28.43 19.11 14.30
C ASP A 271 28.05 18.20 13.12
N PHE A 272 28.48 16.93 13.15
CA PHE A 272 27.86 15.83 12.42
C PHE A 272 26.39 15.76 12.87
N LEU A 273 25.52 16.60 12.29
CA LEU A 273 24.11 16.66 12.64
C LEU A 273 23.39 15.47 11.98
N GLY A 274 23.51 14.32 12.62
CA GLY A 274 22.38 13.41 12.78
C GLY A 274 21.20 14.12 13.49
N PRO A 275 20.20 13.40 14.04
CA PRO A 275 19.29 14.01 15.02
C PRO A 275 20.07 14.90 16.02
N PRO A 276 19.52 16.05 16.45
CA PRO A 276 20.25 17.04 17.23
C PRO A 276 21.07 16.38 18.35
N HIS A 277 22.39 16.55 18.25
CA HIS A 277 23.36 16.20 19.28
C HIS A 277 23.69 17.49 20.03
N GLU A 278 23.28 17.62 21.29
CA GLU A 278 23.86 18.68 22.14
C GLU A 278 25.33 18.33 22.41
N GLY A 279 26.28 19.23 22.47
CA GLY A 279 26.34 20.65 22.21
C GLY A 279 27.82 21.02 22.21
N SER A 280 28.10 22.30 22.00
CA SER A 280 29.43 22.88 22.21
C SER A 280 30.04 22.39 23.53
N HIS A 281 31.22 21.77 23.44
CA HIS A 281 32.13 21.60 24.57
C HIS A 281 32.30 22.95 25.30
N ASP A 282 31.66 23.10 26.46
CA ASP A 282 32.21 23.94 27.51
C ASP A 282 33.00 23.00 28.44
N ALA A 283 34.30 23.23 28.48
CA ALA A 283 35.27 22.39 29.16
C ALA A 283 35.29 22.70 30.66
N ASP A 284 34.25 22.32 31.43
CA ASP A 284 34.35 22.32 32.91
C ASP A 284 33.22 21.58 33.66
N LEU A 285 32.88 20.34 33.31
CA LEU A 285 31.94 19.54 34.11
C LEU A 285 32.63 18.32 34.73
N THR A 286 32.42 18.14 36.03
CA THR A 286 33.06 17.11 36.86
C THR A 286 32.13 15.92 37.05
N ALA A 287 32.70 14.76 37.42
CA ALA A 287 32.01 13.47 37.54
C ALA A 287 30.75 13.43 38.44
N SER A 288 30.40 14.51 39.15
CA SER A 288 29.16 14.62 39.92
C SER A 288 27.92 14.97 39.10
N ASP A 289 28.06 15.43 37.85
CA ASP A 289 26.93 15.80 36.98
C ASP A 289 26.30 14.59 36.26
N TYR A 290 26.91 13.41 36.39
CA TYR A 290 26.42 12.16 35.77
C TYR A 290 25.33 11.43 36.57
N ALA A 291 24.87 11.96 37.70
CA ALA A 291 23.95 11.24 38.59
C ALA A 291 22.45 11.38 38.23
N THR A 292 22.08 12.22 37.26
CA THR A 292 20.67 12.44 36.86
C THR A 292 20.44 12.56 35.35
N ALA A 293 21.37 12.09 34.53
CA ALA A 293 21.26 12.21 33.08
C ALA A 293 20.51 11.03 32.46
N ASP A 294 19.18 11.10 32.51
CA ASP A 294 18.27 10.25 31.70
C ASP A 294 17.79 10.97 30.41
N ASP A 295 18.34 12.14 30.07
CA ASP A 295 17.80 13.01 29.01
C ASP A 295 18.53 12.93 27.65
N TRP A 296 19.30 11.87 27.40
CA TRP A 296 20.23 11.81 26.25
C TRP A 296 19.85 10.80 25.17
N ILE A 297 18.57 10.71 24.83
CA ILE A 297 18.10 9.84 23.74
C ILE A 297 17.68 10.71 22.56
N THR A 298 18.17 10.35 21.37
CA THR A 298 17.56 10.67 20.06
C THR A 298 16.12 10.18 20.10
N SER A 299 15.23 11.02 20.65
CA SER A 299 13.96 10.53 21.15
C SER A 299 13.10 10.05 19.98
N PRO A 300 12.34 8.95 20.17
CA PRO A 300 11.31 8.58 19.23
C PRO A 300 10.38 9.78 19.00
N VAL A 301 9.61 9.73 17.90
CA VAL A 301 8.57 10.72 17.53
C VAL A 301 7.61 11.06 18.68
N TRP A 302 7.65 10.31 19.79
CA TRP A 302 6.92 10.52 21.02
C TRP A 302 7.87 10.88 22.18
N VAL A 303 7.83 12.12 22.66
CA VAL A 303 8.56 12.57 23.86
C VAL A 303 7.59 12.63 25.04
N ALA A 304 7.95 12.03 26.17
CA ALA A 304 7.16 12.18 27.39
C ALA A 304 7.37 13.59 27.97
N ASP A 305 6.30 14.31 28.31
CA ASP A 305 6.44 15.53 29.11
C ASP A 305 6.82 15.20 30.58
N ASP A 306 7.09 16.24 31.37
CA ASP A 306 7.38 16.13 32.82
C ASP A 306 6.27 15.42 33.62
N ALA A 307 5.08 15.22 33.03
CA ALA A 307 3.95 14.49 33.61
C ALA A 307 3.83 13.04 33.10
N GLY A 308 4.75 12.59 32.24
CA GLY A 308 4.80 11.25 31.66
C GLY A 308 3.85 11.03 30.47
N ALA A 309 3.24 12.10 29.93
CA ALA A 309 2.37 12.01 28.76
C ALA A 309 3.20 12.05 27.47
N LEU A 310 3.00 11.07 26.59
CA LEU A 310 3.70 10.99 25.30
C LEU A 310 3.12 12.01 24.31
N HIS A 311 3.95 12.95 23.85
CA HIS A 311 3.62 13.96 22.83
C HIS A 311 4.30 13.66 21.50
N ASN A 312 3.56 13.80 20.41
CA ASN A 312 4.08 13.68 19.06
C ASN A 312 4.89 14.92 18.71
N THR A 313 6.21 14.81 18.56
CA THR A 313 7.04 15.95 18.17
C THR A 313 6.75 16.46 16.75
N CYS A 314 6.04 15.68 15.92
CA CYS A 314 5.47 16.22 14.69
C CYS A 314 4.33 17.17 15.03
N PHE A 315 4.41 18.40 14.52
CA PHE A 315 3.40 19.47 14.64
C PHE A 315 3.40 20.25 15.97
N ASP A 316 4.31 19.93 16.90
CA ASP A 316 4.54 20.74 18.08
C ASP A 316 5.21 22.08 17.72
N THR A 317 4.70 23.17 18.29
CA THR A 317 5.31 24.50 18.13
C THR A 317 6.71 24.51 18.74
N GLY A 318 7.74 24.63 17.91
CA GLY A 318 9.15 24.66 18.33
C GLY A 318 9.92 23.36 18.10
N SER A 319 9.27 22.31 17.57
CA SER A 319 9.97 21.09 17.14
C SER A 319 10.81 21.36 15.89
N ASP A 320 12.06 20.88 15.91
CA ASP A 320 12.93 20.86 14.73
C ASP A 320 12.65 19.64 13.82
N TRP A 321 11.81 18.68 14.23
CA TRP A 321 11.47 17.53 13.39
C TRP A 321 10.39 17.88 12.36
N MET A 322 10.67 17.64 11.07
CA MET A 322 9.85 18.11 9.94
C MET A 322 8.73 17.14 9.54
N CYS A 323 8.90 15.85 9.83
CA CYS A 323 7.92 14.79 9.55
C CYS A 323 7.36 14.79 8.13
N GLU A 324 8.21 14.91 7.11
CA GLU A 324 7.77 15.02 5.71
C GLU A 324 6.85 13.86 5.31
N HIS A 325 7.13 12.64 5.80
CA HIS A 325 6.28 11.46 5.63
C HIS A 325 4.82 11.61 6.12
N ARG A 326 4.55 12.51 7.07
CA ARG A 326 3.21 12.73 7.65
C ARG A 326 2.44 13.88 7.01
N TRP A 327 3.07 14.64 6.12
CA TRP A 327 2.34 15.69 5.41
C TRP A 327 1.23 15.04 4.60
N ARG A 328 -0.02 15.53 4.75
CA ARG A 328 -1.21 14.90 4.17
C ARG A 328 -1.01 14.46 2.72
N PRO A 329 -0.50 15.30 1.79
CA PRO A 329 -0.29 14.89 0.40
C PRO A 329 0.60 13.66 0.26
N ILE A 330 1.66 13.55 1.06
CA ILE A 330 2.64 12.47 0.99
C ILE A 330 2.08 11.21 1.66
N ALA A 331 1.54 11.35 2.88
CA ALA A 331 0.96 10.24 3.62
C ALA A 331 -0.21 9.59 2.86
N ASN A 332 -1.11 10.40 2.31
CA ASN A 332 -2.24 9.89 1.54
C ASN A 332 -1.78 9.26 0.21
N MET A 333 -0.69 9.74 -0.39
CA MET A 333 -0.13 9.11 -1.59
C MET A 333 0.56 7.76 -1.31
N VAL A 334 0.92 7.44 -0.06
CA VAL A 334 1.25 6.06 0.33
C VAL A 334 -0.01 5.17 0.23
N GLY A 335 -1.15 5.67 0.69
CA GLY A 335 -2.46 5.03 0.49
C GLY A 335 -2.80 4.84 -0.99
N PHE A 336 -2.59 5.87 -1.81
CA PHE A 336 -2.72 5.78 -3.27
C PHE A 336 -1.83 4.68 -3.84
N ARG A 337 -0.53 4.65 -3.49
CA ARG A 337 0.42 3.63 -3.98
C ARG A 337 -0.05 2.22 -3.65
N ASN A 338 -0.54 2.00 -2.44
CA ASN A 338 -1.11 0.71 -2.04
C ASN A 338 -2.35 0.34 -2.88
N ALA A 339 -3.25 1.29 -3.11
CA ALA A 339 -4.47 1.07 -3.90
C ALA A 339 -4.19 0.73 -5.38
N VAL A 340 -3.08 1.21 -5.94
CA VAL A 340 -2.71 0.95 -7.35
C VAL A 340 -1.66 -0.15 -7.52
N ASN A 341 -1.22 -0.78 -6.43
CA ASN A 341 -0.08 -1.71 -6.45
C ASN A 341 -0.34 -2.96 -7.31
N ALA A 342 -1.61 -3.38 -7.43
CA ALA A 342 -2.01 -4.50 -8.29
C ALA A 342 -1.82 -4.23 -9.79
N ASN A 343 -1.63 -2.96 -10.19
CA ASN A 343 -1.43 -2.57 -11.58
C ASN A 343 -0.05 -1.94 -11.81
N TRP A 344 0.96 -2.78 -11.99
CA TRP A 344 2.33 -2.34 -12.29
C TRP A 344 2.58 -2.04 -13.78
N ASP A 345 1.59 -2.31 -14.63
CA ASP A 345 1.60 -2.07 -16.08
C ASP A 345 1.73 -0.57 -16.43
N PRO A 346 2.08 -0.21 -17.68
CA PRO A 346 2.39 1.16 -18.07
C PRO A 346 1.26 2.14 -17.74
N VAL A 347 1.66 3.38 -17.44
CA VAL A 347 0.75 4.50 -17.20
C VAL A 347 -0.26 4.64 -18.34
N ALA A 348 -1.53 4.81 -17.97
CA ALA A 348 -2.64 4.96 -18.89
C ALA A 348 -3.09 6.42 -18.95
N ASN A 349 -3.90 6.78 -19.95
CA ASN A 349 -4.57 8.08 -20.02
C ASN A 349 -3.64 9.29 -19.79
N TRP A 350 -2.41 9.23 -20.33
CA TRP A 350 -1.46 10.32 -20.22
C TRP A 350 -1.98 11.58 -20.90
N TRP A 351 -1.82 12.71 -20.24
CA TRP A 351 -2.05 14.05 -20.75
C TRP A 351 -0.96 14.97 -20.24
N ASP A 352 -0.53 15.88 -21.09
CA ASP A 352 0.35 16.99 -20.72
C ASP A 352 -0.02 18.21 -21.55
N ASN A 353 0.52 19.36 -21.16
CA ASN A 353 0.32 20.62 -21.88
C ASN A 353 1.56 21.06 -22.68
N GLY A 354 2.55 20.17 -22.88
CA GLY A 354 3.86 20.50 -23.44
C GLY A 354 4.73 21.41 -22.55
N ASP A 355 4.37 21.60 -21.28
CA ASP A 355 5.11 22.43 -20.31
C ASP A 355 5.10 21.75 -18.92
N LYS A 356 4.71 22.44 -17.84
CA LYS A 356 4.79 21.92 -16.46
C LYS A 356 3.48 21.34 -15.92
N GLN A 357 2.60 20.84 -16.79
CA GLN A 357 1.38 20.12 -16.37
C GLN A 357 1.36 18.72 -16.95
N ILE A 358 1.06 17.74 -16.10
CA ILE A 358 0.90 16.34 -16.48
C ILE A 358 -0.25 15.72 -15.72
N ALA A 359 -0.92 14.74 -16.32
CA ALA A 359 -1.86 13.88 -15.64
C ALA A 359 -1.85 12.48 -16.26
N PHE A 360 -2.08 11.46 -15.44
CA PHE A 360 -2.05 10.08 -15.88
C PHE A 360 -2.81 9.15 -14.93
N GLY A 361 -3.31 8.05 -15.49
CA GLY A 361 -3.97 6.97 -14.78
C GLY A 361 -3.04 5.78 -14.50
N ARG A 362 -3.36 5.05 -13.43
CA ARG A 362 -2.82 3.73 -13.10
C ARG A 362 -3.89 2.67 -13.43
N GLY A 363 -4.27 2.62 -14.70
CA GLY A 363 -5.41 1.84 -15.19
C GLY A 363 -6.73 2.36 -14.59
N SER A 364 -7.54 1.45 -14.04
CA SER A 364 -8.81 1.78 -13.38
C SER A 364 -8.71 1.94 -11.86
N LEU A 365 -7.50 1.96 -11.29
CA LEU A 365 -7.29 1.98 -9.84
C LEU A 365 -6.97 3.36 -9.27
N GLY A 366 -6.33 4.24 -10.06
CA GLY A 366 -5.92 5.56 -9.60
C GLY A 366 -5.64 6.54 -10.73
N PHE A 367 -5.68 7.82 -10.44
CA PHE A 367 -5.42 8.92 -11.36
C PHE A 367 -4.75 10.09 -10.63
N VAL A 368 -3.76 10.72 -11.26
CA VAL A 368 -3.02 11.86 -10.70
C VAL A 368 -2.95 12.99 -11.73
N ALA A 369 -3.12 14.22 -11.27
CA ALA A 369 -2.88 15.45 -12.03
C ALA A 369 -1.91 16.36 -11.25
N ILE A 370 -0.88 16.86 -11.91
CA ILE A 370 0.18 17.68 -11.32
C ILE A 370 0.30 18.98 -12.12
N ASN A 371 0.18 20.12 -11.44
CA ASN A 371 0.45 21.44 -11.98
C ASN A 371 1.71 22.03 -11.33
N ALA A 372 2.86 21.82 -11.96
CA ALA A 372 4.13 22.37 -11.51
C ALA A 372 4.42 23.77 -12.08
N GLN A 373 3.46 24.44 -12.75
CA GLN A 373 3.67 25.79 -13.26
C GLN A 373 3.87 26.80 -12.12
N PRO A 374 4.76 27.80 -12.30
CA PRO A 374 4.83 28.94 -11.39
C PRO A 374 3.65 29.88 -11.62
N GLY A 375 3.10 30.46 -10.55
CA GLY A 375 2.01 31.43 -10.65
C GLY A 375 1.05 31.34 -9.46
N SER A 376 -0.13 31.94 -9.61
CA SER A 376 -1.18 31.96 -8.59
C SER A 376 -2.54 31.47 -9.08
N ASN A 377 -2.68 31.16 -10.37
CA ASN A 377 -3.98 30.82 -10.95
C ASN A 377 -4.16 29.29 -11.00
N PRO A 378 -5.37 28.79 -10.70
CA PRO A 378 -5.75 27.43 -11.02
C PRO A 378 -5.77 27.22 -12.53
N GLU A 379 -5.34 26.04 -12.95
CA GLU A 379 -5.30 25.65 -14.35
C GLU A 379 -6.22 24.45 -14.59
N THR A 380 -6.89 24.45 -15.73
CA THR A 380 -7.91 23.48 -16.08
C THR A 380 -7.30 22.37 -16.95
N PHE A 381 -7.44 21.12 -16.53
CA PHE A 381 -6.83 19.97 -17.20
C PHE A 381 -7.75 19.41 -18.30
N GLY A 382 -7.17 19.01 -19.42
CA GLY A 382 -7.88 18.40 -20.55
C GLY A 382 -7.55 19.03 -21.91
N PRO A 383 -7.99 18.41 -23.02
CA PRO A 383 -7.75 18.91 -24.36
C PRO A 383 -8.25 20.36 -24.51
N GLU A 384 -7.40 21.25 -24.99
CA GLU A 384 -7.72 22.67 -25.21
C GLU A 384 -8.24 23.41 -23.93
N GLY A 385 -7.92 22.93 -22.73
CA GLY A 385 -8.35 23.56 -21.47
C GLY A 385 -9.86 23.46 -21.20
N ASN A 386 -10.56 22.51 -21.82
CA ASN A 386 -12.02 22.35 -21.69
C ASN A 386 -12.47 21.77 -20.34
N GLY A 387 -11.54 21.34 -19.49
CA GLY A 387 -11.81 20.82 -18.16
C GLY A 387 -12.36 19.40 -18.14
N TRP A 388 -12.05 18.56 -19.14
CA TRP A 388 -12.45 17.15 -19.10
C TRP A 388 -11.29 16.26 -19.50
N ILE A 389 -10.78 15.50 -18.55
CA ILE A 389 -9.68 14.55 -18.76
C ILE A 389 -10.16 13.12 -18.56
N GLN A 390 -9.71 12.21 -19.42
CA GLN A 390 -10.00 10.78 -19.26
C GLN A 390 -9.19 10.25 -18.07
N THR A 391 -9.86 9.72 -17.05
CA THR A 391 -9.17 9.20 -15.86
C THR A 391 -8.91 7.70 -15.96
N GLY A 392 -9.84 6.96 -16.56
CA GLY A 392 -9.88 5.50 -16.51
C GLY A 392 -10.50 4.93 -15.23
N LEU A 393 -10.80 5.77 -14.24
CA LEU A 393 -11.50 5.37 -13.03
C LEU A 393 -12.98 5.04 -13.34
N PRO A 394 -13.60 4.11 -12.60
CA PRO A 394 -15.04 3.93 -12.62
C PRO A 394 -15.79 5.23 -12.26
N ALA A 395 -17.00 5.38 -12.80
CA ALA A 395 -17.86 6.50 -12.46
C ALA A 395 -18.14 6.55 -10.95
N GLY A 396 -18.20 7.76 -10.39
CA GLY A 396 -18.44 7.95 -8.96
C GLY A 396 -17.88 9.26 -8.42
N HIS A 397 -18.05 9.46 -7.12
CA HIS A 397 -17.52 10.61 -6.39
C HIS A 397 -16.27 10.20 -5.63
N TYR A 398 -15.17 10.92 -5.79
CA TYR A 398 -13.87 10.57 -5.21
C TYR A 398 -13.32 11.73 -4.38
N CYS A 399 -12.71 11.43 -3.25
CA CYS A 399 -11.93 12.43 -2.53
C CYS A 399 -10.62 12.72 -3.27
N ASP A 400 -10.30 14.01 -3.41
CA ASP A 400 -8.95 14.40 -3.78
C ASP A 400 -8.02 14.19 -2.58
N VAL A 401 -7.21 13.14 -2.67
CA VAL A 401 -6.40 12.69 -1.54
C VAL A 401 -5.20 13.58 -1.26
N ILE A 402 -4.88 14.53 -2.15
CA ILE A 402 -3.86 15.55 -1.88
C ILE A 402 -4.36 16.53 -0.81
N HIS A 403 -5.63 16.91 -0.90
CA HIS A 403 -6.23 17.97 -0.07
C HIS A 403 -7.15 17.46 1.04
N SER A 404 -7.60 16.21 0.94
CA SER A 404 -8.57 15.62 1.87
C SER A 404 -8.28 14.16 2.17
N THR A 405 -8.92 13.64 3.22
CA THR A 405 -8.95 12.21 3.54
C THR A 405 -10.41 11.75 3.52
N ILE A 406 -10.68 10.55 3.01
CA ILE A 406 -12.03 9.98 3.04
C ILE A 406 -12.45 9.67 4.50
N SER A 407 -13.71 9.92 4.84
CA SER A 407 -14.27 9.51 6.14
C SER A 407 -14.32 7.99 6.27
N GLU A 408 -14.31 7.49 7.50
CA GLU A 408 -14.33 6.03 7.77
C GLU A 408 -15.57 5.34 7.18
N ASP A 409 -16.71 6.01 7.22
CA ASP A 409 -17.98 5.57 6.62
C ASP A 409 -18.05 5.81 5.10
N LYS A 410 -17.00 6.38 4.49
CA LYS A 410 -16.89 6.69 3.05
C LYS A 410 -18.02 7.60 2.52
N THR A 411 -18.59 8.46 3.35
CA THR A 411 -19.66 9.40 2.95
C THR A 411 -19.16 10.81 2.66
N GLU A 412 -18.00 11.19 3.22
CA GLU A 412 -17.48 12.56 3.17
C GLU A 412 -15.99 12.61 2.83
N CYS A 413 -15.55 13.72 2.23
CA CYS A 413 -14.14 14.06 2.08
C CYS A 413 -13.76 15.11 3.12
N LEU A 414 -12.77 14.81 3.97
CA LEU A 414 -12.38 15.63 5.11
C LEU A 414 -11.08 16.39 4.81
N GLY A 415 -11.18 17.70 4.58
CA GLY A 415 -10.05 18.61 4.44
C GLY A 415 -9.71 19.35 5.75
N ASP A 416 -8.74 20.26 5.71
CA ASP A 416 -8.30 21.03 6.89
C ASP A 416 -9.41 21.88 7.53
N ALA A 417 -10.34 22.38 6.71
CA ALA A 417 -11.43 23.24 7.14
C ALA A 417 -12.76 22.49 7.33
N GLY A 418 -12.74 21.15 7.34
CA GLY A 418 -13.92 20.29 7.43
C GLY A 418 -14.26 19.61 6.10
N VAL A 419 -15.54 19.30 5.88
CA VAL A 419 -16.02 18.58 4.70
C VAL A 419 -15.77 19.39 3.42
N VAL A 420 -15.15 18.76 2.43
CA VAL A 420 -14.89 19.32 1.10
C VAL A 420 -15.66 18.53 0.04
N ALA A 421 -15.94 19.19 -1.09
CA ALA A 421 -16.67 18.57 -2.18
C ALA A 421 -15.82 17.48 -2.87
N PRO A 422 -16.40 16.30 -3.17
CA PRO A 422 -15.72 15.27 -3.94
C PRO A 422 -15.59 15.66 -5.43
N ILE A 423 -14.69 14.97 -6.11
CA ILE A 423 -14.52 15.03 -7.57
C ILE A 423 -15.40 13.97 -8.21
N GLN A 424 -16.23 14.40 -9.17
CA GLN A 424 -17.09 13.50 -9.92
C GLN A 424 -16.36 12.95 -11.16
N VAL A 425 -16.23 11.63 -11.21
CA VAL A 425 -15.88 10.87 -12.42
C VAL A 425 -17.18 10.46 -13.10
N GLN A 426 -17.36 10.85 -14.36
CA GLN A 426 -18.56 10.59 -15.15
C GLN A 426 -18.63 9.14 -15.64
N ALA A 427 -19.79 8.73 -16.17
CA ALA A 427 -20.01 7.41 -16.78
C ALA A 427 -19.03 7.07 -17.91
N ASP A 428 -18.48 8.07 -18.61
CA ASP A 428 -17.46 7.88 -19.65
C ASP A 428 -16.01 7.89 -19.13
N GLY A 429 -15.83 7.89 -17.81
CA GLY A 429 -14.55 7.87 -17.12
C GLY A 429 -13.87 9.23 -16.99
N LYS A 430 -14.48 10.32 -17.48
CA LYS A 430 -13.88 11.65 -17.43
C LYS A 430 -14.17 12.40 -16.14
N ALA A 431 -13.22 13.24 -15.73
CA ALA A 431 -13.39 14.17 -14.61
C ALA A 431 -13.02 15.60 -15.02
N ASN A 432 -13.60 16.57 -14.33
CA ASN A 432 -13.21 17.97 -14.44
C ASN A 432 -12.29 18.36 -13.30
N LEU A 433 -11.04 18.69 -13.64
CA LEU A 433 -9.98 18.97 -12.69
C LEU A 433 -9.44 20.39 -12.89
N GLN A 434 -9.45 21.16 -11.81
CA GLN A 434 -8.83 22.46 -11.70
C GLN A 434 -7.77 22.40 -10.61
N VAL A 435 -6.50 22.49 -10.98
CA VAL A 435 -5.36 22.32 -10.06
C VAL A 435 -4.63 23.65 -9.91
N ASN A 436 -4.41 24.08 -8.67
CA ASN A 436 -3.67 25.32 -8.39
C ASN A 436 -2.24 25.26 -8.93
N ALA A 437 -1.62 26.42 -9.11
CA ALA A 437 -0.19 26.49 -9.43
C ALA A 437 0.65 25.88 -8.28
N LYS A 438 1.65 25.07 -8.64
CA LYS A 438 2.51 24.30 -7.70
C LYS A 438 1.73 23.34 -6.79
N ASP A 439 0.72 22.69 -7.36
CA ASP A 439 -0.21 21.82 -6.66
C ASP A 439 -0.56 20.56 -7.47
N ALA A 440 -1.28 19.62 -6.85
CA ALA A 440 -1.69 18.36 -7.47
C ALA A 440 -3.08 17.93 -7.01
N MET A 441 -3.67 16.98 -7.74
CA MET A 441 -4.85 16.24 -7.32
C MET A 441 -4.62 14.76 -7.57
N ALA A 442 -5.15 13.91 -6.70
CA ALA A 442 -5.05 12.46 -6.84
C ALA A 442 -6.34 11.77 -6.40
N LEU A 443 -6.78 10.80 -7.20
CA LEU A 443 -8.01 10.03 -7.01
C LEU A 443 -7.66 8.54 -7.07
N HIS A 444 -8.22 7.71 -6.20
CA HIS A 444 -8.07 6.26 -6.29
C HIS A 444 -9.31 5.53 -5.78
N VAL A 445 -9.46 4.25 -6.16
CA VAL A 445 -10.66 3.45 -5.83
C VAL A 445 -10.93 3.35 -4.32
N GLY A 446 -9.89 3.26 -3.49
CA GLY A 446 -10.01 3.29 -2.03
C GLY A 446 -10.50 4.64 -1.44
N ALA A 447 -10.51 5.72 -2.22
CA ALA A 447 -11.02 7.04 -1.85
C ALA A 447 -12.32 7.41 -2.61
N ARG A 448 -13.00 6.42 -3.20
CA ARG A 448 -14.34 6.60 -3.77
C ARG A 448 -15.36 6.66 -2.63
N LEU A 449 -16.14 7.74 -2.59
CA LEU A 449 -17.31 7.84 -1.73
C LEU A 449 -18.37 6.85 -2.17
N LEU A 450 -19.21 6.43 -1.24
CA LEU A 450 -20.43 5.68 -1.52
C LEU A 450 -21.53 6.55 -2.18
N GLY A 451 -21.25 7.83 -2.46
CA GLY A 451 -22.23 8.85 -2.86
C GLY A 451 -22.88 8.63 -4.25
N ASP A 452 -24.22 8.61 -4.24
CA ASP A 452 -25.23 8.17 -5.24
C ASP A 452 -25.49 6.64 -5.32
N GLU A 453 -24.84 5.84 -4.46
CA GLU A 453 -25.27 4.47 -4.10
C GLU A 453 -26.06 4.46 -2.77
N ALA A 454 -26.43 5.65 -2.28
CA ALA A 454 -27.08 5.90 -0.99
C ALA A 454 -28.61 5.67 -0.96
N SER A 455 -29.27 5.20 -2.02
CA SER A 455 -30.72 4.95 -1.96
C SER A 455 -31.12 3.60 -1.37
N CYS A 456 -30.17 2.73 -1.02
CA CYS A 456 -30.46 1.46 -0.32
C CYS A 456 -29.71 1.33 1.02
N SER A 457 -28.62 2.06 1.22
CA SER A 457 -27.92 2.15 2.52
C SER A 457 -28.70 3.05 3.48
N ALA A 458 -29.82 2.55 4.01
CA ALA A 458 -30.43 3.14 5.19
C ALA A 458 -29.50 2.89 6.41
N SER A 459 -29.41 3.85 7.33
CA SER A 459 -28.75 3.67 8.63
C SER A 459 -29.44 2.65 9.56
N ALA A 460 -30.43 1.93 9.02
CA ALA A 460 -31.21 0.88 9.64
C ALA A 460 -31.48 -0.21 8.59
N PRO A 461 -31.72 -1.47 9.01
CA PRO A 461 -32.11 -2.55 8.10
C PRO A 461 -33.28 -2.16 7.20
N ASP A 462 -33.15 -2.43 5.90
CA ASP A 462 -34.18 -2.18 4.89
C ASP A 462 -34.81 -3.51 4.45
N TRP A 463 -35.66 -4.06 5.31
CA TRP A 463 -36.34 -5.33 5.05
C TRP A 463 -37.42 -5.19 3.98
N GLN A 464 -37.16 -5.72 2.78
CA GLN A 464 -38.12 -5.78 1.69
C GLN A 464 -38.42 -7.22 1.30
N ARG A 465 -39.67 -7.51 0.95
CA ARG A 465 -40.03 -8.81 0.38
C ARG A 465 -39.32 -8.98 -0.95
N THR A 466 -38.63 -10.11 -1.14
CA THR A 466 -37.89 -10.44 -2.35
C THR A 466 -38.29 -11.85 -2.78
N VAL A 467 -38.74 -11.98 -4.03
CA VAL A 467 -39.12 -13.27 -4.62
C VAL A 467 -38.17 -13.58 -5.77
N VAL A 468 -37.62 -14.78 -5.78
CA VAL A 468 -36.77 -15.28 -6.87
C VAL A 468 -37.35 -16.57 -7.42
N PHE A 469 -37.69 -16.57 -8.70
CA PHE A 469 -38.05 -17.72 -9.48
C PHE A 469 -36.87 -18.15 -10.35
N ILE A 470 -36.57 -19.45 -10.36
CA ILE A 470 -35.66 -20.02 -11.37
C ILE A 470 -36.25 -21.28 -12.00
N TYR A 471 -36.23 -21.35 -13.33
CA TYR A 471 -36.56 -22.58 -14.03
C TYR A 471 -35.44 -23.61 -13.90
N GLY A 472 -35.77 -24.80 -13.44
CA GLY A 472 -34.85 -25.92 -13.41
C GLY A 472 -35.59 -27.26 -13.24
N PRO A 473 -35.58 -28.13 -14.27
CA PRO A 473 -36.27 -29.41 -14.19
C PRO A 473 -35.63 -30.31 -13.14
N THR A 474 -36.46 -30.86 -12.27
CA THR A 474 -36.07 -31.79 -11.20
C THR A 474 -36.88 -33.07 -11.29
N VAL A 475 -36.34 -34.15 -10.76
CA VAL A 475 -37.07 -35.41 -10.56
C VAL A 475 -37.31 -35.65 -9.07
N GLN A 476 -38.22 -36.57 -8.75
CA GLN A 476 -38.52 -36.92 -7.37
C GLN A 476 -37.25 -37.28 -6.59
N GLY A 477 -37.06 -36.65 -5.43
CA GLY A 477 -35.88 -36.80 -4.58
C GLY A 477 -34.75 -35.82 -4.89
N GLN A 478 -34.94 -34.90 -5.83
CA GLN A 478 -34.09 -33.73 -6.02
C GLN A 478 -34.78 -32.49 -5.47
N ASP A 479 -34.00 -31.65 -4.82
CA ASP A 479 -34.40 -30.35 -4.28
C ASP A 479 -33.47 -29.27 -4.83
N MET A 480 -33.89 -28.01 -4.75
CA MET A 480 -33.07 -26.89 -5.20
C MET A 480 -32.71 -25.97 -4.03
N PHE A 481 -31.50 -25.44 -4.09
CA PHE A 481 -30.94 -24.47 -3.16
C PHE A 481 -30.37 -23.27 -3.92
N PHE A 482 -30.40 -22.10 -3.30
CA PHE A 482 -29.63 -20.94 -3.73
C PHE A 482 -28.44 -20.72 -2.80
N ARG A 483 -27.33 -20.29 -3.41
CA ARG A 483 -26.25 -19.61 -2.72
C ARG A 483 -26.05 -18.27 -3.37
N GLY A 484 -25.76 -17.25 -2.58
CA GLY A 484 -25.78 -15.89 -3.07
C GLY A 484 -25.32 -14.89 -2.04
N GLY A 485 -25.36 -13.62 -2.40
CA GLY A 485 -24.82 -12.53 -1.60
C GLY A 485 -24.04 -11.58 -2.49
N ILE A 486 -22.96 -11.01 -1.97
CA ILE A 486 -21.98 -10.25 -2.75
C ILE A 486 -20.86 -11.22 -3.13
N ASP A 487 -20.51 -11.32 -4.41
CA ASP A 487 -19.36 -12.10 -4.84
C ASP A 487 -18.08 -11.69 -4.09
N HIS A 488 -17.31 -12.66 -3.65
CA HIS A 488 -16.18 -12.42 -2.76
C HIS A 488 -15.05 -11.64 -3.46
N ASP A 489 -14.78 -11.92 -4.74
CA ASP A 489 -13.75 -11.21 -5.51
C ASP A 489 -14.16 -9.74 -5.71
N TYR A 490 -15.44 -9.49 -6.01
CA TYR A 490 -15.97 -8.13 -6.11
C TYR A 490 -15.94 -7.40 -4.75
N ALA A 491 -16.38 -8.07 -3.69
CA ALA A 491 -16.40 -7.52 -2.35
C ALA A 491 -15.00 -7.09 -1.88
N GLU A 492 -13.99 -7.93 -2.09
CA GLU A 492 -12.60 -7.62 -1.72
C GLU A 492 -12.02 -6.52 -2.61
N SER A 493 -12.10 -6.69 -3.93
CA SER A 493 -11.39 -5.82 -4.88
C SER A 493 -12.03 -4.44 -5.07
N ILE A 494 -13.34 -4.34 -4.93
CA ILE A 494 -14.10 -3.11 -5.21
C ILE A 494 -14.63 -2.47 -3.91
N LEU A 495 -15.20 -3.26 -3.00
CA LEU A 495 -15.80 -2.72 -1.77
C LEU A 495 -14.80 -2.63 -0.61
N GLY A 496 -13.73 -3.43 -0.64
CA GLY A 496 -12.80 -3.60 0.47
C GLY A 496 -13.41 -4.36 1.65
N LEU A 497 -14.42 -5.20 1.39
CA LEU A 497 -15.04 -6.06 2.38
C LEU A 497 -14.32 -7.40 2.44
N ASN A 498 -14.09 -7.89 3.65
CA ASN A 498 -13.50 -9.19 3.87
C ASN A 498 -14.59 -10.21 4.23
N CYS A 499 -14.92 -11.09 3.29
CA CYS A 499 -15.97 -12.11 3.44
C CYS A 499 -15.52 -13.34 4.25
N GLU A 500 -14.21 -13.61 4.34
CA GLU A 500 -13.69 -14.82 4.97
C GLU A 500 -12.39 -14.58 5.74
N THR A 501 -12.25 -15.26 6.86
CA THR A 501 -10.97 -15.33 7.58
C THR A 501 -10.42 -16.75 7.48
N GLY A 502 -9.12 -16.93 7.77
CA GLY A 502 -8.54 -18.26 7.97
C GLY A 502 -9.23 -19.10 9.07
N SER A 503 -10.18 -18.52 9.82
CA SER A 503 -11.01 -19.16 10.84
C SER A 503 -12.48 -19.41 10.44
N GLY A 504 -12.91 -19.02 9.23
CA GLY A 504 -14.28 -19.22 8.75
C GLY A 504 -14.97 -17.95 8.21
N PRO A 505 -16.28 -18.03 7.91
CA PRO A 505 -17.04 -16.94 7.31
C PRO A 505 -17.17 -15.75 8.26
N THR A 506 -17.07 -14.53 7.73
CA THR A 506 -17.39 -13.30 8.48
C THR A 506 -18.85 -12.90 8.31
N TYR A 507 -19.54 -13.47 7.30
CA TYR A 507 -20.89 -13.08 6.86
C TYR A 507 -21.00 -11.61 6.39
N GLU A 508 -19.88 -10.91 6.19
CA GLU A 508 -19.86 -9.52 5.71
C GLU A 508 -20.40 -9.37 4.29
N CYS A 509 -20.34 -10.44 3.48
CA CYS A 509 -20.82 -10.47 2.10
C CYS A 509 -22.14 -11.24 1.96
N ALA A 510 -22.68 -11.74 3.07
CA ALA A 510 -23.95 -12.43 3.13
C ALA A 510 -25.09 -11.43 3.34
N ILE A 511 -26.27 -11.75 2.81
CA ILE A 511 -27.46 -10.88 2.90
C ILE A 511 -28.45 -11.50 3.87
N PRO A 512 -28.83 -10.80 4.96
CA PRO A 512 -29.83 -11.30 5.89
C PRO A 512 -31.17 -11.57 5.22
N ILE A 513 -31.77 -12.72 5.52
CA ILE A 513 -33.07 -13.16 5.00
C ILE A 513 -33.97 -13.68 6.13
N GLN A 514 -35.27 -13.65 5.87
CA GLN A 514 -36.30 -14.28 6.68
C GLN A 514 -37.30 -14.97 5.76
N HIS A 515 -37.39 -16.30 5.84
CA HIS A 515 -38.32 -17.09 5.03
C HIS A 515 -39.78 -16.72 5.29
N ASN A 516 -40.51 -16.41 4.22
CA ASN A 516 -41.95 -16.16 4.29
C ASN A 516 -42.77 -17.46 4.18
N ASN A 517 -42.19 -18.52 3.59
CA ASN A 517 -42.83 -19.83 3.43
C ASN A 517 -42.12 -20.91 4.23
N LEU A 518 -42.78 -21.38 5.29
CA LEU A 518 -42.32 -22.44 6.20
C LEU A 518 -43.31 -23.62 6.25
N LEU A 519 -44.18 -23.77 5.24
CA LEU A 519 -45.26 -24.78 5.24
C LEU A 519 -44.84 -26.12 4.63
N ASN A 520 -43.84 -26.12 3.74
CA ASN A 520 -43.39 -27.32 3.06
C ASN A 520 -42.56 -28.20 4.00
N GLU A 521 -43.12 -29.33 4.42
CA GLU A 521 -42.47 -30.28 5.34
C GLU A 521 -41.10 -30.78 4.83
N THR A 522 -40.88 -30.77 3.51
CA THR A 522 -39.61 -31.23 2.91
C THR A 522 -38.50 -30.20 3.08
N THR A 523 -38.79 -28.90 2.89
CA THR A 523 -37.78 -27.83 2.91
C THR A 523 -37.69 -27.15 4.27
N LEU A 524 -38.73 -27.22 5.10
CA LEU A 524 -38.78 -26.61 6.43
C LEU A 524 -37.54 -26.93 7.30
N PRO A 525 -37.05 -28.18 7.41
CA PRO A 525 -35.88 -28.46 8.24
C PRO A 525 -34.60 -27.75 7.76
N TRP A 526 -34.49 -27.42 6.48
CA TRP A 526 -33.35 -26.66 5.96
C TRP A 526 -33.53 -25.15 6.11
N LYS A 527 -34.77 -24.66 6.18
CA LYS A 527 -35.06 -23.22 6.37
C LYS A 527 -35.01 -22.78 7.83
N GLU A 528 -35.22 -23.70 8.77
CA GLU A 528 -35.08 -23.38 10.19
C GLU A 528 -33.62 -23.07 10.54
N GLY A 529 -33.37 -21.81 10.93
CA GLY A 529 -32.04 -21.31 11.28
C GLY A 529 -31.19 -20.86 10.08
N ASP A 530 -31.80 -20.73 8.89
CA ASP A 530 -31.25 -20.09 7.70
C ASP A 530 -31.49 -18.56 7.80
N GLU A 531 -30.47 -17.82 8.24
CA GLU A 531 -30.55 -16.37 8.50
C GLU A 531 -29.96 -15.55 7.35
N TYR A 532 -29.20 -16.17 6.46
CA TYR A 532 -28.51 -15.49 5.37
C TYR A 532 -28.70 -16.18 4.01
N LEU A 533 -28.75 -15.35 2.97
CA LEU A 533 -28.33 -15.79 1.64
C LEU A 533 -26.81 -15.60 1.58
N ASP A 534 -26.08 -16.71 1.54
CA ASP A 534 -24.61 -16.71 1.55
C ASP A 534 -23.98 -17.67 0.51
N TRP A 535 -22.66 -17.51 0.30
CA TRP A 535 -21.87 -18.32 -0.64
C TRP A 535 -21.24 -19.57 0.00
N TYR A 536 -21.29 -19.70 1.33
CA TYR A 536 -20.52 -20.68 2.08
C TYR A 536 -21.07 -22.09 1.85
N ASP A 537 -20.18 -23.08 1.99
CA ASP A 537 -20.50 -24.47 1.67
C ASP A 537 -20.95 -25.32 2.86
N GLN A 538 -21.13 -24.69 4.01
CA GLN A 538 -21.59 -25.31 5.24
C GLN A 538 -22.88 -24.64 5.74
N PRO A 539 -23.81 -25.41 6.35
CA PRO A 539 -24.95 -24.83 7.03
C PRO A 539 -24.52 -23.84 8.12
N GLU A 540 -25.35 -22.83 8.34
CA GLU A 540 -25.14 -21.88 9.43
C GLU A 540 -25.15 -22.57 10.80
N PRO A 541 -24.52 -22.00 11.85
CA PRO A 541 -24.48 -22.61 13.18
C PRO A 541 -25.86 -22.98 13.76
N ASN A 542 -26.90 -22.22 13.40
CA ASN A 542 -28.27 -22.45 13.85
C ASN A 542 -29.08 -23.36 12.90
N GLN A 543 -28.59 -23.62 11.69
CA GLN A 543 -29.26 -24.39 10.64
C GLN A 543 -28.97 -25.90 10.80
N THR A 544 -29.51 -26.49 11.86
CA THR A 544 -29.19 -27.87 12.27
C THR A 544 -30.12 -28.94 11.71
N GLY A 545 -31.23 -28.55 11.08
CA GLY A 545 -32.22 -29.48 10.58
C GLY A 545 -31.76 -30.27 9.36
N THR A 546 -32.35 -31.44 9.17
CA THR A 546 -32.05 -32.33 8.03
C THR A 546 -33.34 -32.81 7.40
N SER A 547 -33.37 -32.86 6.07
CA SER A 547 -34.42 -33.51 5.29
C SER A 547 -33.77 -34.56 4.39
N HIS A 548 -34.46 -35.69 4.16
CA HIS A 548 -33.90 -36.84 3.44
C HIS A 548 -32.52 -37.35 3.95
N GLY A 549 -32.16 -37.05 5.21
CA GLY A 549 -30.87 -37.41 5.80
C GLY A 549 -29.68 -36.55 5.34
N ILE A 550 -29.94 -35.44 4.65
CA ILE A 550 -28.92 -34.46 4.24
C ILE A 550 -29.14 -33.12 4.96
N GLN A 551 -28.05 -32.41 5.25
CA GLN A 551 -28.10 -31.03 5.73
C GLN A 551 -28.40 -30.07 4.57
N ALA A 552 -28.71 -28.82 4.91
CA ALA A 552 -28.89 -27.77 3.92
C ALA A 552 -27.62 -27.60 3.07
N GLN A 553 -27.79 -27.30 1.79
CA GLN A 553 -26.67 -27.03 0.87
C GLN A 553 -26.64 -25.57 0.40
N GLY A 554 -27.38 -24.71 1.11
CA GLY A 554 -27.67 -23.29 0.82
C GLY A 554 -29.08 -22.96 1.30
N THR A 555 -29.61 -21.83 0.87
CA THR A 555 -31.00 -21.41 1.11
C THR A 555 -31.98 -22.29 0.31
N ALA A 556 -32.79 -23.08 1.00
CA ALA A 556 -33.74 -24.00 0.34
C ALA A 556 -34.91 -23.26 -0.32
N VAL A 557 -35.31 -23.70 -1.51
CA VAL A 557 -36.41 -23.10 -2.30
C VAL A 557 -37.53 -24.11 -2.55
N ASP A 558 -38.74 -23.62 -2.83
CA ASP A 558 -39.93 -24.48 -2.99
C ASP A 558 -40.34 -24.62 -4.45
N TRP A 559 -40.80 -25.82 -4.81
CA TRP A 559 -41.29 -26.08 -6.15
C TRP A 559 -42.65 -25.39 -6.39
N SER A 560 -42.80 -24.73 -7.53
CA SER A 560 -44.00 -23.96 -7.91
C SER A 560 -44.50 -24.30 -9.32
N THR A 561 -45.79 -24.01 -9.57
CA THR A 561 -46.45 -24.11 -10.88
C THR A 561 -47.53 -23.04 -11.05
N ASN A 562 -47.86 -22.69 -12.29
CA ASN A 562 -49.05 -21.90 -12.64
C ASN A 562 -50.31 -22.77 -12.85
N ASN A 563 -50.26 -24.08 -12.62
CA ASN A 563 -51.42 -24.96 -12.82
C ASN A 563 -52.35 -24.97 -11.59
N PRO A 564 -53.56 -24.36 -11.65
CA PRO A 564 -54.48 -24.32 -10.52
C PRO A 564 -55.03 -25.70 -10.12
N ASP A 565 -54.96 -26.69 -11.02
CA ASP A 565 -55.44 -28.05 -10.78
C ASP A 565 -54.35 -28.98 -10.19
N HIS A 566 -53.17 -28.46 -9.81
CA HIS A 566 -52.06 -29.24 -9.25
C HIS A 566 -52.42 -30.01 -7.96
N GLY A 567 -53.38 -29.51 -7.19
CA GLY A 567 -53.90 -30.15 -5.96
C GLY A 567 -53.16 -29.77 -4.67
N ALA A 568 -51.93 -29.26 -4.76
CA ALA A 568 -51.21 -28.58 -3.67
C ALA A 568 -50.98 -27.12 -4.04
N THR A 569 -50.98 -26.22 -3.04
CA THR A 569 -50.78 -24.77 -3.26
C THR A 569 -49.72 -24.19 -2.33
N MET A 570 -49.03 -23.14 -2.79
CA MET A 570 -48.02 -22.44 -1.97
C MET A 570 -48.58 -21.98 -0.62
N VAL A 571 -49.83 -21.52 -0.60
CA VAL A 571 -50.45 -20.96 0.61
C VAL A 571 -50.94 -22.02 1.62
N THR A 572 -51.17 -23.26 1.19
CA THR A 572 -51.65 -24.35 2.07
C THR A 572 -50.57 -25.36 2.40
N ASP A 573 -49.77 -25.74 1.41
CA ASP A 573 -48.83 -26.86 1.49
C ASP A 573 -47.36 -26.38 1.42
N GLY A 574 -47.14 -25.11 1.06
CA GLY A 574 -45.80 -24.54 0.88
C GLY A 574 -45.12 -24.91 -0.44
N TYR A 575 -45.83 -25.57 -1.36
CA TYR A 575 -45.36 -25.90 -2.71
C TYR A 575 -46.55 -26.04 -3.67
N GLY A 576 -46.31 -26.05 -4.97
CA GLY A 576 -47.35 -26.28 -5.98
C GLY A 576 -47.89 -24.99 -6.58
N TYR A 577 -49.21 -24.89 -6.75
CA TYR A 577 -49.81 -23.73 -7.41
C TYR A 577 -49.48 -22.44 -6.68
N ASP A 578 -48.93 -21.48 -7.41
CA ASP A 578 -48.58 -20.16 -6.92
C ASP A 578 -49.19 -19.06 -7.79
N VAL A 579 -49.69 -18.00 -7.13
CA VAL A 579 -50.35 -16.89 -7.81
C VAL A 579 -49.38 -15.98 -8.55
N LEU A 580 -48.12 -15.87 -8.13
CA LEU A 580 -47.10 -15.11 -8.86
C LEU A 580 -46.62 -15.93 -10.06
N ASN A 581 -46.38 -17.23 -9.90
CA ASN A 581 -46.07 -18.11 -11.03
C ASN A 581 -47.15 -18.03 -12.13
N ASP A 582 -48.44 -18.05 -11.75
CA ASP A 582 -49.56 -17.84 -12.66
C ASP A 582 -49.59 -16.43 -13.28
N ALA A 583 -49.41 -15.39 -12.48
CA ALA A 583 -49.43 -14.00 -12.96
C ALA A 583 -48.36 -13.70 -14.03
N TYR A 584 -47.21 -14.37 -13.97
CA TYR A 584 -46.11 -14.22 -14.94
C TYR A 584 -46.06 -15.33 -15.99
N ASP A 585 -47.05 -16.24 -16.04
CA ASP A 585 -47.14 -17.36 -16.99
C ASP A 585 -45.85 -18.20 -17.06
N LEU A 586 -45.26 -18.51 -15.89
CA LEU A 586 -43.94 -19.18 -15.83
C LEU A 586 -44.03 -20.67 -16.19
N GLY A 587 -45.02 -21.38 -15.63
CA GLY A 587 -45.22 -22.81 -15.89
C GLY A 587 -44.76 -23.74 -14.76
N ASP A 588 -44.76 -25.04 -15.06
CA ASP A 588 -44.20 -26.07 -14.18
C ASP A 588 -42.67 -25.98 -14.07
N GLN A 589 -42.11 -26.56 -12.99
CA GLN A 589 -40.66 -26.69 -12.78
C GLN A 589 -39.90 -25.38 -12.50
N TYR A 590 -40.62 -24.37 -12.01
CA TYR A 590 -40.00 -23.20 -11.41
C TYR A 590 -39.86 -23.38 -9.91
N TRP A 591 -38.69 -23.09 -9.39
CA TRP A 591 -38.41 -23.08 -7.95
C TRP A 591 -38.41 -21.65 -7.43
N MET A 592 -38.99 -21.44 -6.25
CA MET A 592 -39.28 -20.14 -5.67
C MET A 592 -38.59 -19.96 -4.32
N MET A 593 -37.82 -18.88 -4.19
CA MET A 593 -37.45 -18.29 -2.91
C MET A 593 -38.40 -17.13 -2.62
N ASP A 594 -39.03 -17.10 -1.45
CA ASP A 594 -39.84 -15.97 -0.98
C ASP A 594 -39.41 -15.62 0.45
N VAL A 595 -38.72 -14.49 0.58
CA VAL A 595 -38.08 -14.03 1.81
C VAL A 595 -38.34 -12.54 2.03
N ASN A 596 -38.31 -12.08 3.28
CA ASN A 596 -37.93 -10.69 3.53
C ASN A 596 -36.41 -10.64 3.57
N MET A 597 -35.83 -9.71 2.83
CA MET A 597 -34.38 -9.56 2.67
C MET A 597 -33.98 -8.16 3.10
N ASP A 598 -32.88 -8.03 3.83
CA ASP A 598 -32.34 -6.73 4.21
C ASP A 598 -31.57 -6.12 3.03
N CYS A 599 -32.26 -5.29 2.24
CA CYS A 599 -31.72 -4.65 1.06
C CYS A 599 -30.61 -3.63 1.35
N SER A 600 -30.45 -3.22 2.62
CA SER A 600 -29.33 -2.35 3.02
C SER A 600 -27.98 -3.06 2.96
N ARG A 601 -27.99 -4.39 2.85
CA ARG A 601 -26.80 -5.26 2.78
C ARG A 601 -26.43 -5.67 1.34
N ALA A 602 -27.20 -5.24 0.34
CA ALA A 602 -26.97 -5.50 -1.08
C ALA A 602 -26.09 -4.41 -1.74
N VAL A 603 -25.58 -4.67 -2.95
CA VAL A 603 -24.79 -3.68 -3.72
C VAL A 603 -25.72 -2.74 -4.46
N CYS A 604 -25.69 -1.45 -4.16
CA CYS A 604 -26.59 -0.48 -4.77
C CYS A 604 -26.02 0.06 -6.08
N VAL A 605 -26.71 -0.15 -7.22
CA VAL A 605 -26.29 0.40 -8.51
C VAL A 605 -27.47 1.05 -9.21
N ASN A 606 -27.33 2.34 -9.54
CA ASN A 606 -28.38 3.20 -10.10
C ASN A 606 -29.64 3.26 -9.23
N GLY A 607 -29.46 3.20 -7.92
CA GLY A 607 -30.52 3.26 -6.92
C GLY A 607 -31.31 1.97 -6.71
N GLU A 608 -30.86 0.86 -7.29
CA GLU A 608 -31.43 -0.47 -7.14
C GLU A 608 -30.48 -1.33 -6.29
N ALA A 609 -31.01 -2.05 -5.31
CA ALA A 609 -30.25 -2.97 -4.46
C ALA A 609 -30.04 -4.31 -5.17
N TRP A 610 -28.81 -4.62 -5.56
CA TRP A 610 -28.45 -5.83 -6.29
C TRP A 610 -27.74 -6.86 -5.43
N PHE A 611 -28.06 -8.12 -5.65
CA PHE A 611 -27.35 -9.25 -5.09
C PHE A 611 -27.19 -10.36 -6.10
N GLU A 612 -26.23 -11.24 -5.86
CA GLU A 612 -25.96 -12.36 -6.72
C GLU A 612 -26.54 -13.64 -6.16
N LEU A 613 -26.87 -14.58 -7.04
CA LEU A 613 -27.22 -15.92 -6.66
C LEU A 613 -26.86 -16.94 -7.74
N LYS A 614 -26.77 -18.19 -7.29
CA LYS A 614 -26.57 -19.35 -8.15
C LYS A 614 -27.33 -20.54 -7.59
N SER A 615 -27.97 -21.28 -8.48
CA SER A 615 -28.78 -22.43 -8.12
C SER A 615 -27.99 -23.74 -8.10
N TYR A 616 -28.30 -24.56 -7.11
CA TYR A 616 -27.75 -25.89 -6.91
C TYR A 616 -28.88 -26.90 -6.78
N ILE A 617 -28.86 -27.98 -7.58
CA ILE A 617 -29.80 -29.09 -7.45
C ILE A 617 -29.14 -30.21 -6.65
N SER A 618 -29.81 -30.70 -5.61
CA SER A 618 -29.33 -31.81 -4.79
C SER A 618 -29.43 -33.15 -5.50
N ASN A 619 -28.66 -34.14 -5.01
CA ASN A 619 -28.70 -35.52 -5.51
C ASN A 619 -28.41 -35.66 -7.02
N VAL A 620 -27.59 -34.75 -7.58
CA VAL A 620 -27.04 -34.83 -8.95
C VAL A 620 -25.52 -34.66 -8.91
N PRO A 621 -24.75 -35.42 -9.73
CA PRO A 621 -23.31 -35.17 -9.88
C PRO A 621 -23.07 -33.76 -10.43
N ASN A 622 -22.46 -32.89 -9.61
CA ASN A 622 -22.28 -31.46 -9.88
C ASN A 622 -23.61 -30.71 -10.11
N GLY A 623 -24.37 -30.50 -9.03
CA GLY A 623 -25.67 -29.82 -9.04
C GLY A 623 -25.65 -28.33 -9.42
N TRP A 624 -24.47 -27.71 -9.47
CA TRP A 624 -24.29 -26.32 -9.83
C TRP A 624 -24.76 -26.02 -11.25
N GLU A 625 -25.39 -24.87 -11.44
CA GLU A 625 -25.55 -24.34 -12.78
C GLU A 625 -24.22 -23.81 -13.35
N GLN A 626 -24.16 -23.71 -14.68
CA GLN A 626 -23.01 -23.14 -15.37
C GLN A 626 -22.95 -21.64 -15.12
N SER A 627 -21.76 -21.05 -15.21
CA SER A 627 -21.63 -19.59 -15.13
C SER A 627 -22.38 -18.92 -16.27
N VAL A 628 -23.05 -17.82 -15.94
CA VAL A 628 -23.81 -16.99 -16.87
C VAL A 628 -23.21 -15.59 -16.92
N THR A 629 -23.32 -14.93 -18.07
CA THR A 629 -23.02 -13.51 -18.21
C THR A 629 -24.34 -12.78 -18.41
N GLN A 630 -24.96 -12.37 -17.31
CA GLN A 630 -26.30 -11.81 -17.34
C GLN A 630 -26.32 -10.42 -18.02
N ALA A 631 -27.32 -10.20 -18.88
CA ALA A 631 -27.51 -8.88 -19.49
C ALA A 631 -28.05 -7.88 -18.46
N GLY A 632 -27.47 -6.67 -18.43
CA GLY A 632 -27.90 -5.61 -17.50
C GLY A 632 -27.42 -5.79 -16.05
N ALA A 633 -26.46 -6.69 -15.81
CA ALA A 633 -25.83 -6.84 -14.52
C ALA A 633 -25.11 -5.54 -14.06
N PRO A 634 -25.11 -5.24 -12.75
CA PRO A 634 -24.45 -4.06 -12.19
C PRO A 634 -22.92 -4.10 -12.31
N TYR A 635 -22.33 -5.28 -12.33
CA TYR A 635 -20.90 -5.54 -12.53
C TYR A 635 -20.68 -6.93 -13.12
N GLY A 636 -19.44 -7.23 -13.52
CA GLY A 636 -19.12 -8.51 -14.14
C GLY A 636 -18.98 -9.63 -13.12
N SER A 637 -19.82 -10.66 -13.22
CA SER A 637 -19.66 -11.93 -12.49
C SER A 637 -20.15 -13.12 -13.33
N GLY A 638 -19.90 -14.33 -12.81
CA GLY A 638 -20.37 -15.59 -13.40
C GLY A 638 -21.71 -16.08 -12.85
N ASN A 639 -22.49 -15.21 -12.19
CA ASN A 639 -23.68 -15.54 -11.42
C ASN A 639 -24.92 -14.82 -11.98
N HIS A 640 -26.11 -15.22 -11.51
CA HIS A 640 -27.32 -14.42 -11.73
C HIS A 640 -27.31 -13.20 -10.82
N PHE A 641 -27.86 -12.08 -11.31
CA PHE A 641 -28.07 -10.87 -10.52
C PHE A 641 -29.56 -10.63 -10.30
N ALA A 642 -29.95 -10.53 -9.04
CA ALA A 642 -31.30 -10.21 -8.61
C ALA A 642 -31.36 -8.82 -7.95
N GLN A 643 -32.53 -8.22 -8.01
CA GLN A 643 -32.88 -6.98 -7.33
C GLN A 643 -33.65 -7.30 -6.05
N CYS A 644 -33.14 -6.79 -4.92
CA CYS A 644 -33.80 -6.87 -3.63
C CYS A 644 -35.09 -6.03 -3.65
N GLY A 645 -36.14 -6.51 -2.98
CA GLY A 645 -37.45 -5.85 -2.96
C GLY A 645 -38.33 -6.12 -4.20
N LYS A 646 -37.91 -7.03 -5.10
CA LYS A 646 -38.60 -7.31 -6.36
C LYS A 646 -38.89 -8.80 -6.59
N ILE A 647 -39.66 -9.04 -7.65
CA ILE A 647 -39.86 -10.36 -8.26
C ILE A 647 -38.80 -10.52 -9.33
N ASN A 648 -37.94 -11.54 -9.17
CA ASN A 648 -36.82 -11.84 -10.03
C ASN A 648 -37.06 -13.18 -10.70
N ILE A 649 -36.96 -13.26 -12.02
CA ILE A 649 -37.27 -14.48 -12.78
C ILE A 649 -36.07 -14.84 -13.66
N PHE A 650 -35.59 -16.06 -13.49
CA PHE A 650 -34.42 -16.59 -14.18
C PHE A 650 -34.72 -17.97 -14.80
N GLN A 651 -33.82 -18.37 -15.69
CA GLN A 651 -33.73 -19.74 -16.17
C GLN A 651 -32.31 -20.23 -16.03
N ARG A 652 -32.13 -21.43 -15.46
CA ARG A 652 -30.80 -22.04 -15.35
C ARG A 652 -30.09 -22.06 -16.70
N HIS A 653 -28.80 -21.73 -16.67
CA HIS A 653 -27.94 -21.68 -17.87
C HIS A 653 -28.35 -20.63 -18.92
N SER A 654 -29.19 -19.66 -18.57
CA SER A 654 -29.58 -18.54 -19.43
C SER A 654 -29.02 -17.22 -18.89
N SER A 655 -28.69 -16.28 -19.78
CA SER A 655 -28.35 -14.91 -19.39
C SER A 655 -29.57 -13.99 -19.25
N GLU A 656 -30.77 -14.51 -19.52
CA GLU A 656 -32.01 -13.76 -19.45
C GLU A 656 -32.47 -13.60 -17.99
N ALA A 657 -32.91 -12.38 -17.66
CA ALA A 657 -33.44 -12.03 -16.36
C ALA A 657 -34.63 -11.09 -16.54
N THR A 658 -35.67 -11.29 -15.73
CA THR A 658 -36.82 -10.37 -15.64
C THR A 658 -36.97 -9.89 -14.21
N PHE A 659 -37.15 -8.58 -14.06
CA PHE A 659 -37.39 -7.92 -12.77
C PHE A 659 -38.73 -7.22 -12.81
N ALA A 660 -39.55 -7.40 -11.77
CA ALA A 660 -40.85 -6.76 -11.68
C ALA A 660 -41.14 -6.31 -10.24
N ASP A 661 -41.84 -5.18 -10.12
CA ASP A 661 -42.38 -4.72 -8.85
C ASP A 661 -43.54 -5.62 -8.42
N PHE A 662 -43.75 -5.72 -7.11
CA PHE A 662 -44.92 -6.43 -6.58
C PHE A 662 -46.22 -5.69 -6.96
N PRO A 663 -47.28 -6.43 -7.33
CA PRO A 663 -48.57 -5.85 -7.74
C PRO A 663 -49.37 -5.15 -6.64
#